data_AF-A0A8H7YMC6-F1
#
_entry.id   AF-A0A8H7YMC6-F1
#
_cell.length_a   1.000
_cell.length_b   1.000
_cell.length_c   1.000
_cell.angle_alpha   90.00
_cell.angle_beta   90.00
_cell.angle_gamma   90.00
#
_symmetry.space_group_name_H-M   'P 1'
#
loop_
_entity.id
_entity.type
_entity.pdbx_description
1 polymer ?
#
loop_
_entity_poly.entity_id
_entity_poly.type
_entity_poly.pdbx_seq_one_letter_code
_entity_poly.pdbx_strand_id
1 'polypeptide(L)'
;MAVSMTRQVDTITVSSTSHAGNPVPEEPTSLPHLKIMHPATNASSPDSHSSSVSTPGTVEPISGMETPSTPWNEPLPDDLTDGILDLTLSSKSPPSTTKRRRRASTVLISQSSEDVEKILGSGQGGTHVLEKICCGGGCCKLQPLQEPASSSSIHLVIKPKNQAFESLKLHLGQLSHDSVLTNIIPLPEKTVSFSPVPTELADREPGPADHPPQFVQPHPPYEVFRAPLYHARELTKPGAEKRTYHFDIDVTDYPVEGGDVDFVVGGAIGICPQNSDEVVDEVFNLLSIPKMVRDKRVMVNTTTGRWPTVWGDEKPRSLLTTRRELLSWCSDLQSYPPTKQMFRLLAEYATDRDEKKILMFLSSAQGQGAFCDLRTGQHTTVPQVLSAFPSAQPPLDYLLSILNTLMPRFYSLSQDPLVSCTLRDGKCRRLIEIAVTVHESPDWHGGRRTGVGSGFLERKAKQLLRAEELGDDISSLNLHIPMFRGLMANPLAREFVSDGPMLLIGAGVGVAPFRGFVQRRLRSANCANKVWVLQGIRDSLLDELYSGEWGVHEDTVKRVVQSRRGEGKYVQEEVRNQADLVWFVINSLDGRVFVCGSSKGMGEGVEAALVDVAVAKGNLNREEAKLFWQGKKDAGQYIAETW
;
A
#
# COMPACT_ATOMS: atom_id res chain seq x y z
N MET A 1 0.54 -69.97 -23.38
CA MET A 1 1.32 -69.87 -22.13
C MET A 1 2.60 -69.10 -22.48
N ALA A 2 3.09 -68.13 -21.71
CA ALA A 2 2.55 -67.47 -20.51
C ALA A 2 2.87 -65.95 -20.56
N VAL A 3 2.54 -65.20 -19.51
CA VAL A 3 2.52 -63.71 -19.46
C VAL A 3 3.62 -63.17 -18.53
N SER A 4 3.89 -61.85 -18.60
CA SER A 4 4.57 -60.98 -17.59
C SER A 4 6.01 -60.58 -17.94
N MET A 5 6.48 -59.34 -17.76
CA MET A 5 5.83 -58.02 -17.54
C MET A 5 6.83 -56.91 -17.94
N THR A 6 6.36 -55.77 -18.43
CA THR A 6 7.17 -54.55 -18.58
C THR A 6 6.49 -53.37 -17.88
N ARG A 7 7.24 -52.63 -17.05
CA ARG A 7 6.79 -51.36 -16.46
C ARG A 7 7.02 -50.22 -17.46
N GLN A 8 5.99 -49.42 -17.67
CA GLN A 8 6.05 -48.20 -18.46
C GLN A 8 6.42 -47.02 -17.54
N VAL A 9 7.16 -46.04 -18.05
CA VAL A 9 7.52 -44.80 -17.35
C VAL A 9 6.78 -43.66 -18.02
N ASP A 10 5.84 -43.04 -17.31
CA ASP A 10 5.06 -41.94 -17.86
C ASP A 10 5.92 -40.67 -17.96
N THR A 11 6.01 -40.14 -19.16
CA THR A 11 6.79 -38.94 -19.49
C THR A 11 5.88 -37.72 -19.49
N ILE A 12 6.23 -36.67 -18.75
CA ILE A 12 5.42 -35.43 -18.73
C ILE A 12 5.53 -34.72 -20.08
N THR A 13 4.40 -34.41 -20.69
CA THR A 13 4.29 -33.80 -22.03
C THR A 13 4.61 -32.31 -22.04
N VAL A 14 5.38 -31.88 -23.04
CA VAL A 14 5.67 -30.46 -23.33
C VAL A 14 4.50 -29.82 -24.09
N SER A 15 4.03 -28.65 -23.66
CA SER A 15 2.96 -27.89 -24.31
C SER A 15 3.49 -26.76 -25.21
N SER A 16 3.08 -26.73 -26.48
CA SER A 16 3.57 -25.78 -27.49
C SER A 16 2.60 -24.60 -27.72
N THR A 17 2.84 -23.45 -27.08
CA THR A 17 2.05 -22.22 -27.29
C THR A 17 2.91 -20.95 -27.28
N SER A 18 3.42 -20.54 -28.44
CA SER A 18 3.95 -19.19 -28.66
C SER A 18 3.93 -18.88 -30.17
N HIS A 19 3.26 -17.81 -30.60
CA HIS A 19 3.29 -17.34 -31.98
C HIS A 19 4.03 -16.01 -32.04
N ALA A 20 4.95 -15.84 -33.01
CA ALA A 20 5.98 -14.79 -32.99
C ALA A 20 5.49 -13.33 -33.18
N GLY A 21 4.19 -13.06 -33.04
CA GLY A 21 3.57 -11.74 -33.19
C GLY A 21 2.72 -11.27 -32.00
N ASN A 22 2.49 -12.09 -30.96
CA ASN A 22 1.78 -11.68 -29.74
C ASN A 22 2.38 -12.37 -28.50
N PRO A 23 3.07 -11.64 -27.60
CA PRO A 23 3.76 -12.22 -26.44
C PRO A 23 2.92 -12.25 -25.14
N VAL A 24 1.62 -11.93 -25.19
CA VAL A 24 0.73 -11.99 -24.01
C VAL A 24 0.04 -13.36 -23.95
N PRO A 25 0.15 -14.13 -22.85
CA PRO A 25 -0.65 -15.33 -22.65
C PRO A 25 -2.12 -14.99 -22.39
N GLU A 26 -3.03 -15.59 -23.15
CA GLU A 26 -4.48 -15.56 -22.89
C GLU A 26 -4.92 -16.81 -22.12
N GLU A 27 -5.96 -16.70 -21.28
CA GLU A 27 -6.49 -17.86 -20.56
C GLU A 27 -7.24 -18.84 -21.49
N PRO A 28 -7.14 -20.17 -21.25
CA PRO A 28 -7.68 -21.18 -22.16
C PRO A 28 -9.22 -21.21 -22.18
N THR A 29 -9.80 -20.64 -23.24
CA THR A 29 -11.25 -20.57 -23.48
C THR A 29 -11.84 -21.90 -23.99
N SER A 30 -11.81 -22.94 -23.17
CA SER A 30 -12.50 -24.20 -23.46
C SER A 30 -12.91 -24.99 -22.19
N LEU A 31 -14.04 -24.60 -21.57
CA LEU A 31 -14.76 -25.47 -20.65
C LEU A 31 -15.57 -26.52 -21.44
N PRO A 32 -15.39 -27.84 -21.22
CA PRO A 32 -16.22 -28.85 -21.86
C PRO A 32 -17.65 -28.81 -21.31
N HIS A 33 -18.64 -28.57 -22.18
CA HIS A 33 -20.06 -28.51 -21.79
C HIS A 33 -20.56 -29.84 -21.22
N LEU A 34 -20.88 -29.86 -19.91
CA LEU A 34 -21.69 -30.93 -19.31
C LEU A 34 -23.11 -30.90 -19.88
N LYS A 35 -23.45 -31.93 -20.68
CA LYS A 35 -24.81 -32.14 -21.18
C LYS A 35 -25.72 -32.61 -20.04
N ILE A 36 -26.50 -31.68 -19.48
CA ILE A 36 -27.61 -32.02 -18.58
C ILE A 36 -28.72 -32.67 -19.42
N MET A 37 -28.92 -33.98 -19.26
CA MET A 37 -30.10 -34.66 -19.80
C MET A 37 -31.28 -34.46 -18.86
N HIS A 38 -32.36 -33.86 -19.35
CA HIS A 38 -33.65 -33.84 -18.65
C HIS A 38 -34.37 -35.19 -18.84
N PRO A 39 -34.72 -35.93 -17.78
CA PRO A 39 -35.78 -36.91 -17.84
C PRO A 39 -37.14 -36.18 -17.82
N ALA A 40 -38.06 -36.58 -18.71
CA ALA A 40 -39.43 -36.08 -18.71
C ALA A 40 -40.26 -36.73 -17.59
N THR A 41 -41.32 -36.05 -17.18
CA THR A 41 -42.27 -36.47 -16.15
C THR A 41 -43.00 -37.78 -16.48
N ASN A 42 -43.27 -38.60 -15.47
CA ASN A 42 -44.61 -39.14 -15.24
C ASN A 42 -44.82 -39.51 -13.77
N ALA A 43 -46.09 -39.59 -13.35
CA ALA A 43 -46.47 -39.59 -11.93
C ALA A 43 -46.86 -40.97 -11.38
N SER A 44 -46.62 -41.18 -10.09
CA SER A 44 -47.59 -41.81 -9.16
C SER A 44 -47.12 -41.74 -7.70
N SER A 45 -48.00 -41.23 -6.85
CA SER A 45 -48.11 -41.58 -5.42
C SER A 45 -49.02 -42.84 -5.31
N PRO A 46 -49.20 -43.53 -4.15
CA PRO A 46 -48.93 -43.05 -2.79
C PRO A 46 -48.46 -44.10 -1.74
N ASP A 47 -48.53 -43.69 -0.47
CA ASP A 47 -48.87 -44.48 0.74
C ASP A 47 -47.94 -45.55 1.37
N SER A 48 -47.30 -45.09 2.46
CA SER A 48 -47.59 -45.55 3.85
C SER A 48 -46.84 -46.74 4.49
N HIS A 49 -46.75 -46.67 5.84
CA HIS A 49 -46.38 -47.70 6.83
C HIS A 49 -44.95 -48.32 6.75
N SER A 50 -44.39 -48.92 7.81
CA SER A 50 -44.39 -48.66 9.28
C SER A 50 -43.31 -49.54 9.94
N SER A 51 -43.08 -49.41 11.28
CA SER A 51 -42.47 -50.42 12.19
C SER A 51 -41.03 -50.90 11.88
N SER A 52 -39.96 -50.63 12.67
CA SER A 52 -39.67 -50.95 14.11
C SER A 52 -39.05 -52.34 14.36
N VAL A 53 -38.47 -52.55 15.55
CA VAL A 53 -37.81 -53.79 16.10
C VAL A 53 -36.32 -53.97 15.69
N SER A 54 -35.36 -54.38 16.56
CA SER A 54 -35.17 -54.30 18.03
C SER A 54 -33.72 -54.66 18.41
N THR A 55 -33.24 -54.22 19.59
CA THR A 55 -32.08 -54.80 20.31
C THR A 55 -32.47 -56.00 21.20
N PRO A 56 -31.51 -56.87 21.56
CA PRO A 56 -30.97 -56.94 22.94
C PRO A 56 -29.47 -56.55 22.99
N GLY A 57 -28.76 -56.33 24.12
CA GLY A 57 -28.87 -56.84 25.50
C GLY A 57 -27.77 -57.89 25.75
N THR A 58 -27.02 -57.97 26.87
CA THR A 58 -27.02 -57.30 28.20
C THR A 58 -25.66 -57.60 28.91
N VAL A 59 -24.94 -56.67 29.56
CA VAL A 59 -24.85 -56.41 31.05
C VAL A 59 -24.08 -57.52 31.84
N GLU A 60 -23.02 -57.25 32.63
CA GLU A 60 -23.01 -56.74 34.04
C GLU A 60 -21.71 -55.98 34.53
N PRO A 61 -21.69 -55.36 35.75
CA PRO A 61 -20.74 -54.28 36.14
C PRO A 61 -20.07 -54.45 37.55
N ILE A 62 -20.06 -53.37 38.40
CA ILE A 62 -19.65 -53.21 39.83
C ILE A 62 -18.19 -52.72 40.06
N SER A 63 -17.85 -51.77 40.98
CA SER A 63 -18.55 -50.61 41.61
C SER A 63 -17.58 -49.71 42.45
N GLY A 64 -17.97 -48.47 42.78
CA GLY A 64 -17.37 -47.57 43.81
C GLY A 64 -16.09 -46.79 43.43
N MET A 65 -15.44 -45.97 44.28
CA MET A 65 -15.75 -45.20 45.54
C MET A 65 -14.45 -44.43 45.95
N GLU A 66 -14.37 -43.30 46.67
CA GLU A 66 -15.31 -42.26 47.18
C GLU A 66 -14.50 -40.95 47.51
N THR A 67 -15.01 -39.95 48.27
CA THR A 67 -14.36 -38.62 48.53
C THR A 67 -14.36 -38.14 49.99
N PRO A 68 -13.43 -37.23 50.37
CA PRO A 68 -13.68 -36.19 51.38
C PRO A 68 -13.14 -34.77 51.01
N SER A 69 -13.26 -33.79 51.92
CA SER A 69 -13.26 -32.33 51.61
C SER A 69 -12.15 -31.46 52.26
N THR A 70 -12.22 -30.14 51.99
CA THR A 70 -11.34 -29.01 52.36
C THR A 70 -11.13 -28.75 53.88
N PRO A 71 -10.08 -27.97 54.25
CA PRO A 71 -10.30 -26.55 54.59
C PRO A 71 -9.21 -25.56 54.06
N TRP A 72 -9.49 -24.26 54.20
CA TRP A 72 -8.59 -23.11 53.91
C TRP A 72 -7.88 -22.61 55.18
N ASN A 73 -6.83 -21.77 55.04
CA ASN A 73 -6.52 -20.67 55.98
C ASN A 73 -5.60 -19.59 55.35
N GLU A 74 -5.42 -18.48 56.06
CA GLU A 74 -4.94 -17.16 55.60
C GLU A 74 -3.42 -17.05 55.36
N PRO A 75 -2.96 -15.97 54.70
CA PRO A 75 -2.37 -14.89 55.50
C PRO A 75 -2.68 -13.44 55.04
N LEU A 76 -2.53 -12.51 55.99
CA LEU A 76 -2.55 -11.04 55.87
C LEU A 76 -1.67 -10.46 57.01
N PRO A 77 -1.18 -9.20 56.96
CA PRO A 77 -1.08 -8.26 55.83
C PRO A 77 0.30 -7.53 55.74
N ASP A 78 0.36 -6.46 54.93
CA ASP A 78 1.19 -5.24 55.06
C ASP A 78 2.73 -5.30 54.80
N ASP A 79 3.35 -4.35 54.09
CA ASP A 79 2.84 -3.21 53.29
C ASP A 79 3.89 -2.71 52.26
N LEU A 80 3.54 -1.66 51.51
CA LEU A 80 4.29 -0.76 50.60
C LEU A 80 4.06 -0.99 49.09
N THR A 81 3.17 -0.13 48.59
CA THR A 81 2.72 0.05 47.21
C THR A 81 3.67 0.92 46.36
N ASP A 82 3.47 0.90 45.03
CA ASP A 82 3.23 2.19 44.34
C ASP A 82 2.47 2.08 43.00
N GLY A 83 1.47 2.96 42.80
CA GLY A 83 1.41 3.74 41.56
C GLY A 83 0.60 3.32 40.32
N ILE A 84 -0.43 2.47 40.36
CA ILE A 84 -1.41 2.38 39.24
C ILE A 84 -2.50 3.43 39.40
N LEU A 85 -2.87 4.14 38.32
CA LEU A 85 -4.17 4.82 38.22
C LEU A 85 -4.71 4.86 36.78
N ASP A 86 -5.49 3.83 36.42
CA ASP A 86 -6.43 3.86 35.30
C ASP A 86 -7.75 4.53 35.75
N LEU A 87 -8.37 5.36 34.90
CA LEU A 87 -9.57 6.15 35.25
C LEU A 87 -10.65 6.13 34.16
N THR A 88 -11.33 4.99 34.11
CA THR A 88 -12.79 4.81 34.01
C THR A 88 -13.65 5.88 33.31
N LEU A 89 -14.36 5.45 32.27
CA LEU A 89 -15.43 6.21 31.62
C LEU A 89 -16.62 6.47 32.57
N SER A 90 -16.95 7.75 32.81
CA SER A 90 -18.17 8.14 33.54
C SER A 90 -19.36 8.35 32.60
N SER A 91 -20.46 7.62 32.83
CA SER A 91 -21.68 7.71 32.02
C SER A 91 -22.55 8.91 32.42
N LYS A 92 -22.72 9.89 31.50
CA LYS A 92 -23.77 10.91 31.57
C LYS A 92 -24.52 11.00 30.24
N SER A 93 -25.86 11.01 30.31
CA SER A 93 -26.76 11.09 29.16
C SER A 93 -26.81 12.52 28.57
N PRO A 94 -26.56 12.72 27.26
CA PRO A 94 -26.68 14.03 26.63
C PRO A 94 -28.12 14.35 26.19
N PRO A 95 -28.51 15.64 26.13
CA PRO A 95 -29.75 16.06 25.49
C PRO A 95 -29.69 15.92 23.96
N SER A 96 -30.84 15.88 23.29
CA SER A 96 -30.95 15.58 21.87
C SER A 96 -30.39 16.69 20.96
N THR A 97 -29.30 16.41 20.24
CA THR A 97 -28.87 17.15 19.05
C THR A 97 -28.54 16.20 17.89
N THR A 98 -28.41 16.75 16.67
CA THR A 98 -28.48 16.01 15.40
C THR A 98 -27.37 14.98 15.19
N LYS A 99 -27.73 13.75 14.79
CA LYS A 99 -26.80 12.67 14.40
C LYS A 99 -25.98 13.05 13.15
N ARG A 100 -24.81 13.67 13.30
CA ARG A 100 -23.84 13.85 12.21
C ARG A 100 -23.29 12.46 11.83
N ARG A 101 -23.48 12.04 10.58
CA ARG A 101 -22.97 10.75 10.05
C ARG A 101 -21.45 10.71 10.20
N ARG A 102 -20.89 9.66 10.82
CA ARG A 102 -19.44 9.39 10.76
C ARG A 102 -19.03 9.23 9.29
N ARG A 103 -17.89 9.81 8.87
CA ARG A 103 -17.25 9.41 7.61
C ARG A 103 -16.92 7.92 7.71
N ALA A 104 -17.33 7.13 6.72
CA ALA A 104 -16.71 5.84 6.50
C ALA A 104 -15.25 6.08 6.08
N SER A 105 -14.31 5.32 6.64
CA SER A 105 -12.97 5.23 6.07
C SER A 105 -13.08 4.64 4.66
N THR A 106 -12.44 5.28 3.68
CA THR A 106 -12.27 4.67 2.36
C THR A 106 -11.25 3.55 2.49
N VAL A 107 -11.73 2.31 2.59
CA VAL A 107 -10.89 1.12 2.45
C VAL A 107 -10.21 1.19 1.09
N LEU A 108 -8.88 1.28 1.08
CA LEU A 108 -8.08 1.24 -0.14
C LEU A 108 -8.07 -0.21 -0.66
N ILE A 109 -8.64 -0.41 -1.85
CA ILE A 109 -8.72 -1.72 -2.52
C ILE A 109 -7.37 -2.06 -3.17
N SER A 110 -6.61 -1.04 -3.58
CA SER A 110 -5.24 -1.12 -4.07
C SER A 110 -4.48 0.18 -3.78
N GLN A 111 -3.16 0.15 -3.92
CA GLN A 111 -2.29 1.33 -3.88
C GLN A 111 -1.82 1.80 -5.27
N SER A 112 -2.02 0.99 -6.32
CA SER A 112 -1.78 1.38 -7.70
C SER A 112 -3.03 1.20 -8.57
N SER A 113 -2.98 1.83 -9.75
CA SER A 113 -4.02 1.79 -10.78
C SER A 113 -3.87 0.59 -11.71
N GLU A 114 -2.64 0.17 -12.01
CA GLU A 114 -2.38 -1.07 -12.76
C GLU A 114 -3.02 -2.28 -12.07
N ASP A 115 -3.09 -2.29 -10.73
CA ASP A 115 -3.71 -3.37 -9.97
C ASP A 115 -5.22 -3.46 -10.18
N VAL A 116 -5.88 -2.32 -10.42
CA VAL A 116 -7.33 -2.25 -10.66
C VAL A 116 -7.66 -2.50 -12.13
N GLU A 117 -6.85 -1.99 -13.06
CA GLU A 117 -6.94 -2.37 -14.49
C GLU A 117 -6.81 -3.91 -14.63
N LYS A 118 -5.91 -4.54 -13.85
CA LYS A 118 -5.78 -6.01 -13.70
C LYS A 118 -6.88 -6.70 -12.86
N ILE A 119 -7.88 -5.98 -12.34
CA ILE A 119 -9.10 -6.57 -11.73
C ILE A 119 -10.27 -6.52 -12.73
N LEU A 120 -10.33 -5.49 -13.56
CA LEU A 120 -11.42 -5.26 -14.51
C LEU A 120 -11.23 -5.96 -15.86
N GLY A 121 -9.97 -6.19 -16.24
CA GLY A 121 -9.62 -6.75 -17.54
C GLY A 121 -9.83 -5.75 -18.69
N SER A 122 -9.33 -6.10 -19.87
CA SER A 122 -9.38 -5.27 -21.08
C SER A 122 -10.74 -5.30 -21.78
N GLY A 123 -11.85 -5.02 -21.08
CA GLY A 123 -13.16 -4.94 -21.73
C GLY A 123 -14.40 -4.67 -20.87
N GLN A 124 -14.34 -4.72 -19.53
CA GLN A 124 -15.51 -4.47 -18.69
C GLN A 124 -15.32 -3.21 -17.83
N GLY A 125 -16.31 -2.30 -17.84
CA GLY A 125 -16.25 -1.03 -17.12
C GLY A 125 -16.24 -1.21 -15.60
N GLY A 126 -15.56 -0.31 -14.87
CA GLY A 126 -15.23 -0.49 -13.45
C GLY A 126 -16.42 -0.65 -12.49
N THR A 127 -17.60 -0.32 -12.99
CA THR A 127 -18.90 -0.42 -12.31
C THR A 127 -19.25 -1.83 -11.80
N HIS A 128 -18.89 -2.90 -12.51
CA HIS A 128 -19.38 -4.25 -12.18
C HIS A 128 -18.69 -4.90 -10.97
N VAL A 129 -17.48 -4.46 -10.63
CA VAL A 129 -16.73 -4.91 -9.44
C VAL A 129 -16.99 -3.98 -8.24
N LEU A 130 -17.28 -2.69 -8.49
CA LEU A 130 -17.42 -1.67 -7.44
C LEU A 130 -18.74 -1.72 -6.65
N GLU A 131 -19.71 -2.58 -6.99
CA GLU A 131 -20.94 -2.75 -6.19
C GLU A 131 -20.65 -3.09 -4.71
N LYS A 132 -19.59 -3.86 -4.44
CA LYS A 132 -19.19 -4.23 -3.06
C LYS A 132 -18.44 -3.13 -2.29
N ILE A 133 -17.89 -2.11 -2.96
CA ILE A 133 -17.09 -1.03 -2.34
C ILE A 133 -17.58 0.35 -2.82
N CYS A 134 -18.91 0.51 -2.88
CA CYS A 134 -19.56 1.78 -3.20
C CYS A 134 -19.21 2.86 -2.14
N CYS A 135 -19.06 4.11 -2.59
CA CYS A 135 -18.43 5.23 -1.87
C CYS A 135 -19.18 5.82 -0.65
N GLY A 136 -19.98 5.03 0.09
CA GLY A 136 -20.69 5.43 1.31
C GLY A 136 -21.84 6.45 1.13
N GLY A 137 -21.97 7.05 -0.05
CA GLY A 137 -22.95 8.10 -0.35
C GLY A 137 -24.32 7.62 -0.86
N GLY A 138 -24.54 6.32 -1.03
CA GLY A 138 -25.81 5.78 -1.57
C GLY A 138 -25.97 5.90 -3.09
N CYS A 139 -24.92 6.27 -3.83
CA CYS A 139 -24.90 6.41 -5.30
C CYS A 139 -24.91 5.06 -6.07
N CYS A 140 -25.22 3.94 -5.42
CA CYS A 140 -24.88 2.58 -5.88
C CYS A 140 -25.87 2.00 -6.92
N LYS A 141 -26.53 2.84 -7.71
CA LYS A 141 -27.26 2.46 -8.92
C LYS A 141 -26.88 3.43 -10.03
N LEU A 142 -26.35 2.91 -11.13
CA LEU A 142 -26.16 3.70 -12.35
C LEU A 142 -27.52 4.22 -12.80
N GLN A 143 -27.61 5.53 -13.01
CA GLN A 143 -28.76 6.17 -13.62
C GLN A 143 -28.34 6.62 -15.02
N PRO A 144 -28.93 6.08 -16.10
CA PRO A 144 -28.61 6.58 -17.43
C PRO A 144 -29.01 8.06 -17.56
N LEU A 145 -28.37 8.77 -18.49
CA LEU A 145 -28.94 10.01 -19.01
C LEU A 145 -30.29 9.68 -19.66
N GLN A 146 -31.32 10.48 -19.40
CA GLN A 146 -32.61 10.32 -20.05
C GLN A 146 -32.49 10.69 -21.53
N GLU A 147 -33.08 9.89 -22.41
CA GLU A 147 -33.13 10.22 -23.84
C GLU A 147 -33.99 11.49 -24.06
N PRO A 148 -33.54 12.44 -24.89
CA PRO A 148 -34.25 13.69 -25.10
C PRO A 148 -35.56 13.46 -25.88
N ALA A 149 -36.67 13.95 -25.32
CA ALA A 149 -37.99 13.79 -25.88
C ALA A 149 -38.19 14.60 -27.18
N SER A 150 -37.99 13.93 -28.32
CA SER A 150 -38.42 14.33 -29.68
C SER A 150 -37.97 15.70 -30.22
N SER A 151 -37.05 15.66 -31.19
CA SER A 151 -36.90 16.62 -32.31
C SER A 151 -36.58 18.11 -32.03
N SER A 152 -36.49 18.55 -30.78
CA SER A 152 -35.86 19.85 -30.46
C SER A 152 -34.34 19.80 -30.61
N SER A 153 -33.70 20.91 -30.98
CA SER A 153 -32.23 21.02 -31.16
C SER A 153 -31.47 20.62 -29.90
N ILE A 154 -30.86 19.43 -29.88
CA ILE A 154 -30.11 18.93 -28.72
C ILE A 154 -28.79 19.72 -28.60
N HIS A 155 -28.72 20.59 -27.60
CA HIS A 155 -27.48 21.30 -27.27
C HIS A 155 -26.54 20.36 -26.49
N LEU A 156 -25.89 19.45 -27.23
CA LEU A 156 -24.83 18.57 -26.72
C LEU A 156 -23.67 19.39 -26.13
N VAL A 157 -23.06 18.86 -25.08
CA VAL A 157 -21.95 19.51 -24.38
C VAL A 157 -20.66 19.38 -25.17
N ILE A 158 -19.99 20.51 -25.39
CA ILE A 158 -18.71 20.56 -26.12
C ILE A 158 -17.58 20.11 -25.19
N LYS A 159 -16.82 19.09 -25.60
CA LYS A 159 -15.63 18.64 -24.85
C LYS A 159 -14.51 19.69 -24.93
N PRO A 160 -13.85 20.05 -23.81
CA PRO A 160 -12.63 20.85 -23.81
C PRO A 160 -11.56 20.24 -24.73
N LYS A 161 -11.03 21.06 -25.64
CA LYS A 161 -10.03 20.65 -26.65
C LYS A 161 -8.61 20.84 -26.10
N ASN A 162 -8.26 20.04 -25.09
CA ASN A 162 -6.93 20.06 -24.49
C ASN A 162 -6.46 18.64 -24.11
N GLN A 163 -5.14 18.44 -24.14
CA GLN A 163 -4.49 17.14 -23.90
C GLN A 163 -4.82 16.56 -22.51
N ALA A 164 -4.97 17.41 -21.49
CA ALA A 164 -5.37 16.98 -20.16
C ALA A 164 -6.76 16.33 -20.16
N PHE A 165 -7.76 17.00 -20.74
CA PHE A 165 -9.13 16.49 -20.84
C PHE A 165 -9.22 15.22 -21.68
N GLU A 166 -8.51 15.17 -22.81
CA GLU A 166 -8.46 13.97 -23.67
C GLU A 166 -7.84 12.77 -22.94
N SER A 167 -6.79 13.01 -22.14
CA SER A 167 -6.14 11.96 -21.32
C SER A 167 -7.06 11.37 -20.23
N LEU A 168 -8.11 12.10 -19.80
CA LEU A 168 -9.12 11.59 -18.86
C LEU A 168 -10.04 10.53 -19.48
N LYS A 169 -10.08 10.40 -20.81
CA LYS A 169 -10.87 9.40 -21.57
C LYS A 169 -12.37 9.36 -21.21
N LEU A 170 -12.96 10.50 -20.80
CA LEU A 170 -14.30 10.54 -20.22
C LEU A 170 -15.44 10.09 -21.16
N HIS A 171 -16.14 9.05 -20.73
CA HIS A 171 -17.39 8.57 -21.31
C HIS A 171 -18.59 9.43 -20.86
N LEU A 172 -18.86 10.53 -21.58
CA LEU A 172 -19.97 11.45 -21.28
C LEU A 172 -21.34 11.00 -21.80
N GLY A 173 -21.41 9.98 -22.67
CA GLY A 173 -22.65 9.61 -23.36
C GLY A 173 -23.21 10.76 -24.21
N GLN A 174 -24.54 10.93 -24.23
CA GLN A 174 -25.24 12.02 -24.91
C GLN A 174 -25.46 13.24 -24.00
N LEU A 175 -24.48 13.62 -23.18
CA LEU A 175 -24.62 14.74 -22.26
C LEU A 175 -24.93 16.05 -23.00
N SER A 176 -26.06 16.68 -22.62
CA SER A 176 -26.56 17.94 -23.16
C SER A 176 -26.75 18.98 -22.06
N HIS A 177 -26.86 20.27 -22.42
CA HIS A 177 -27.21 21.33 -21.47
C HIS A 177 -28.54 21.07 -20.78
N ASP A 178 -29.49 20.47 -21.49
CA ASP A 178 -30.84 20.14 -21.01
C ASP A 178 -30.91 18.84 -20.18
N SER A 179 -29.84 18.03 -20.19
CA SER A 179 -29.79 16.75 -19.45
C SER A 179 -30.05 16.95 -17.96
N VAL A 180 -31.09 16.30 -17.42
CA VAL A 180 -31.43 16.35 -16.00
C VAL A 180 -30.38 15.57 -15.20
N LEU A 181 -29.73 16.24 -14.26
CA LEU A 181 -28.74 15.66 -13.35
C LEU A 181 -29.32 15.61 -11.93
N THR A 182 -29.26 14.43 -11.31
CA THR A 182 -29.87 14.15 -10.00
C THR A 182 -28.81 13.71 -8.99
N ASN A 183 -29.13 13.83 -7.70
CA ASN A 183 -28.22 13.45 -6.61
C ASN A 183 -26.80 14.04 -6.75
N ILE A 184 -26.71 15.25 -7.32
CA ILE A 184 -25.47 16.03 -7.34
C ILE A 184 -25.08 16.29 -5.89
N ILE A 185 -23.85 15.96 -5.51
CA ILE A 185 -23.42 16.18 -4.13
C ILE A 185 -23.46 17.68 -3.78
N PRO A 186 -23.75 18.04 -2.51
CA PRO A 186 -23.69 19.43 -2.08
C PRO A 186 -22.27 19.99 -2.26
N LEU A 187 -22.18 21.32 -2.41
CA LEU A 187 -20.91 22.03 -2.35
C LEU A 187 -20.20 21.67 -1.02
N PRO A 188 -18.90 21.30 -1.04
CA PRO A 188 -18.18 20.95 0.18
C PRO A 188 -18.07 22.15 1.14
N GLU A 189 -17.95 21.89 2.44
CA GLU A 189 -17.75 22.93 3.46
C GLU A 189 -16.36 23.57 3.25
N LYS A 190 -16.28 24.91 3.18
CA LYS A 190 -14.99 25.62 3.14
C LYS A 190 -14.37 25.65 4.53
N THR A 191 -13.52 24.67 4.81
CA THR A 191 -12.94 24.48 6.15
C THR A 191 -11.67 25.27 6.39
N VAL A 192 -10.98 25.73 5.33
CA VAL A 192 -9.70 26.44 5.38
C VAL A 192 -9.85 27.89 4.89
N SER A 193 -9.13 28.82 5.53
CA SER A 193 -9.04 30.23 5.11
C SER A 193 -7.64 30.82 5.37
N PHE A 194 -7.33 31.92 4.68
CA PHE A 194 -6.11 32.70 4.90
C PHE A 194 -6.41 34.03 5.60
N SER A 195 -5.58 34.43 6.56
CA SER A 195 -5.58 35.77 7.14
C SER A 195 -4.17 36.40 7.15
N PRO A 196 -4.04 37.73 7.31
CA PRO A 196 -2.75 38.40 7.48
C PRO A 196 -1.96 37.82 8.67
N VAL A 197 -0.65 37.99 8.62
CA VAL A 197 0.27 37.63 9.72
C VAL A 197 0.25 38.77 10.75
N PRO A 198 0.00 38.50 12.05
CA PRO A 198 0.18 39.48 13.12
C PRO A 198 1.63 39.96 13.17
N THR A 199 1.86 41.25 13.49
CA THR A 199 3.20 41.85 13.51
C THR A 199 4.19 41.05 14.38
N GLU A 200 3.73 40.56 15.53
CA GLU A 200 4.48 39.70 16.48
C GLU A 200 5.01 38.38 15.88
N LEU A 201 4.44 37.93 14.76
CA LEU A 201 4.80 36.70 14.06
C LEU A 201 5.47 36.94 12.71
N ALA A 202 5.63 38.21 12.29
CA ALA A 202 6.25 38.55 11.01
C ALA A 202 7.75 38.18 10.96
N ASP A 203 8.46 38.40 12.07
CA ASP A 203 9.92 38.23 12.18
C ASP A 203 10.35 36.79 12.52
N ARG A 204 9.43 35.82 12.55
CA ARG A 204 9.78 34.40 12.75
C ARG A 204 10.44 33.83 11.50
N GLU A 205 11.70 33.43 11.64
CA GLU A 205 12.49 32.76 10.60
C GLU A 205 11.80 31.49 10.04
N PRO A 206 11.98 31.18 8.75
CA PRO A 206 11.54 29.91 8.17
C PRO A 206 12.40 28.75 8.69
N GLY A 207 11.80 27.55 8.74
CA GLY A 207 12.59 26.32 8.89
C GLY A 207 13.37 26.00 7.61
N PRO A 208 14.28 25.00 7.64
CA PRO A 208 15.00 24.55 6.45
C PRO A 208 14.05 24.18 5.32
N ALA A 209 14.33 24.63 4.09
CA ALA A 209 13.42 24.44 2.95
C ALA A 209 13.20 22.97 2.55
N ASP A 210 14.13 22.08 2.91
CA ASP A 210 14.05 20.63 2.71
C ASP A 210 13.48 19.87 3.94
N HIS A 211 12.93 20.59 4.91
CA HIS A 211 12.23 20.05 6.07
C HIS A 211 10.75 20.48 6.06
N PRO A 212 9.80 19.60 6.45
CA PRO A 212 8.41 19.99 6.59
C PRO A 212 8.20 21.00 7.75
N PRO A 213 7.12 21.81 7.71
CA PRO A 213 6.78 22.72 8.80
C PRO A 213 6.58 21.99 10.15
N GLN A 214 6.89 22.65 11.26
CA GLN A 214 6.84 22.07 12.63
C GLN A 214 5.49 21.47 13.06
N PHE A 215 4.40 21.72 12.33
CA PHE A 215 3.08 21.13 12.59
C PHE A 215 2.81 19.84 11.79
N VAL A 216 3.70 19.45 10.87
CA VAL A 216 3.64 18.22 10.07
C VAL A 216 4.52 17.16 10.75
N GLN A 217 4.11 16.77 11.96
CA GLN A 217 4.80 15.77 12.79
C GLN A 217 4.16 14.38 12.66
N PRO A 218 4.93 13.30 12.94
CA PRO A 218 4.39 11.95 13.14
C PRO A 218 3.46 11.87 14.36
N HIS A 219 2.96 10.68 14.67
CA HIS A 219 2.29 10.44 15.94
C HIS A 219 3.31 10.56 17.10
N PRO A 220 2.97 11.19 18.25
CA PRO A 220 3.85 11.20 19.41
C PRO A 220 4.24 9.78 19.88
N PRO A 221 5.42 9.57 20.49
CA PRO A 221 6.42 10.58 20.92
C PRO A 221 7.42 11.00 19.83
N TYR A 222 7.27 10.52 18.60
CA TYR A 222 8.21 10.75 17.50
C TYR A 222 8.16 12.21 17.01
N GLU A 223 9.26 12.68 16.42
CA GLU A 223 9.35 13.94 15.65
C GLU A 223 9.98 13.68 14.27
N VAL A 224 9.77 14.57 13.30
CA VAL A 224 10.53 14.52 12.04
C VAL A 224 11.97 14.98 12.29
N PHE A 225 12.92 14.06 12.12
CA PHE A 225 14.34 14.31 12.11
C PHE A 225 14.83 14.62 10.69
N ARG A 226 15.66 15.67 10.57
CA ARG A 226 16.33 16.04 9.31
C ARG A 226 17.59 15.20 9.15
N ALA A 227 17.46 13.96 8.66
CA ALA A 227 18.59 13.04 8.55
C ALA A 227 19.51 13.36 7.35
N PRO A 228 20.84 13.47 7.51
CA PRO A 228 21.76 13.61 6.39
C PRO A 228 21.75 12.37 5.48
N LEU A 229 21.76 12.59 4.16
CA LEU A 229 22.01 11.53 3.19
C LEU A 229 23.53 11.33 3.05
N TYR A 230 24.04 10.17 3.44
CA TYR A 230 25.48 9.87 3.41
C TYR A 230 25.96 9.44 2.02
N HIS A 231 25.22 8.53 1.37
CA HIS A 231 25.54 7.97 0.06
C HIS A 231 24.28 7.36 -0.58
N ALA A 232 24.24 7.26 -1.92
CA ALA A 232 23.17 6.57 -2.64
C ALA A 232 23.69 5.98 -3.96
N ARG A 233 23.29 4.74 -4.28
CA ARG A 233 23.66 4.03 -5.52
C ARG A 233 22.46 3.40 -6.21
N GLU A 234 22.51 3.22 -7.54
CA GLU A 234 21.54 2.37 -8.23
C GLU A 234 21.92 0.89 -8.08
N LEU A 235 20.98 0.05 -7.65
CA LEU A 235 21.14 -1.40 -7.54
C LEU A 235 20.82 -2.14 -8.85
N THR A 236 20.06 -1.49 -9.73
CA THR A 236 19.65 -2.00 -11.05
C THR A 236 20.58 -1.54 -12.15
N LYS A 237 20.78 -2.37 -13.17
CA LYS A 237 21.65 -2.03 -14.31
C LYS A 237 20.87 -1.31 -15.42
N PRO A 238 21.52 -0.50 -16.27
CA PRO A 238 20.87 0.13 -17.43
C PRO A 238 20.12 -0.89 -18.29
N GLY A 239 18.85 -0.61 -18.58
CA GLY A 239 17.92 -1.53 -19.26
C GLY A 239 16.96 -2.30 -18.34
N ALA A 240 17.15 -2.25 -17.02
CA ALA A 240 16.16 -2.73 -16.05
C ALA A 240 14.79 -2.03 -16.20
N GLU A 241 13.69 -2.79 -16.09
CA GLU A 241 12.33 -2.24 -16.28
C GLU A 241 11.89 -1.31 -15.14
N LYS A 242 12.41 -1.51 -13.92
CA LYS A 242 12.14 -0.64 -12.78
C LYS A 242 13.45 -0.31 -12.06
N ARG A 243 13.81 0.97 -12.03
CA ARG A 243 15.03 1.48 -11.41
C ARG A 243 14.91 1.39 -9.88
N THR A 244 15.94 0.88 -9.21
CA THR A 244 15.94 0.67 -7.75
C THR A 244 17.20 1.26 -7.15
N TYR A 245 17.03 2.21 -6.23
CA TYR A 245 18.12 2.91 -5.55
C TYR A 245 18.27 2.41 -4.11
N HIS A 246 19.49 2.42 -3.63
CA HIS A 246 19.89 2.18 -2.25
C HIS A 246 20.39 3.49 -1.64
N PHE A 247 20.12 3.69 -0.35
CA PHE A 247 20.43 4.92 0.38
C PHE A 247 21.02 4.59 1.74
N ASP A 248 22.14 5.22 2.05
CA ASP A 248 22.78 5.22 3.36
C ASP A 248 22.47 6.55 4.04
N ILE A 249 21.78 6.50 5.18
CA ILE A 249 21.24 7.67 5.88
C ILE A 249 21.94 7.78 7.23
N ASP A 250 22.50 8.95 7.54
CA ASP A 250 23.20 9.18 8.81
C ASP A 250 22.21 9.42 9.95
N VAL A 251 22.34 8.63 11.01
CA VAL A 251 21.54 8.68 12.24
C VAL A 251 22.44 8.76 13.48
N THR A 252 23.68 9.24 13.32
CA THR A 252 24.62 9.45 14.43
C THR A 252 24.04 10.39 15.49
N ASP A 253 23.47 11.51 15.06
CA ASP A 253 22.83 12.52 15.92
C ASP A 253 21.30 12.36 16.01
N TYR A 254 20.75 11.18 15.70
CA TYR A 254 19.31 10.91 15.82
C TYR A 254 18.88 10.96 17.30
N PRO A 255 17.80 11.68 17.67
CA PRO A 255 17.43 11.90 19.07
C PRO A 255 17.08 10.60 19.79
N VAL A 256 17.41 10.55 21.09
CA VAL A 256 16.94 9.48 21.99
C VAL A 256 15.47 9.71 22.29
N GLU A 257 14.62 9.03 21.53
CA GLU A 257 13.17 8.96 21.78
C GLU A 257 12.86 8.22 23.09
N GLY A 258 11.67 8.42 23.65
CA GLY A 258 11.30 7.85 24.96
C GLY A 258 11.21 6.32 24.97
N GLY A 259 12.14 5.68 25.68
CA GLY A 259 12.22 4.22 25.86
C GLY A 259 13.54 3.64 25.37
N ASP A 260 13.83 2.38 25.68
CA ASP A 260 15.01 1.66 25.17
C ASP A 260 14.76 1.15 23.74
N VAL A 261 14.47 2.10 22.83
CA VAL A 261 14.03 1.84 21.46
C VAL A 261 15.05 2.43 20.49
N ASP A 262 15.61 1.56 19.65
CA ASP A 262 16.53 1.93 18.59
C ASP A 262 16.12 1.32 17.23
N PHE A 263 16.86 1.62 16.17
CA PHE A 263 16.73 0.95 14.88
C PHE A 263 17.12 -0.53 15.01
N VAL A 264 16.31 -1.43 14.43
CA VAL A 264 16.48 -2.89 14.52
C VAL A 264 16.35 -3.56 13.15
N VAL A 265 16.88 -4.78 13.02
CA VAL A 265 16.67 -5.66 11.87
C VAL A 265 15.16 -5.86 11.64
N GLY A 266 14.69 -5.68 10.40
CA GLY A 266 13.25 -5.71 10.11
C GLY A 266 12.46 -4.50 10.63
N GLY A 267 13.12 -3.48 11.16
CA GLY A 267 12.52 -2.19 11.45
C GLY A 267 12.19 -1.42 10.17
N ALA A 268 11.49 -0.29 10.31
CA ALA A 268 11.17 0.60 9.20
C ALA A 268 11.28 2.07 9.63
N ILE A 269 11.47 2.96 8.65
CA ILE A 269 11.39 4.42 8.83
C ILE A 269 10.22 5.00 8.05
N GLY A 270 9.58 6.03 8.60
CA GLY A 270 8.64 6.88 7.88
C GLY A 270 9.38 8.08 7.30
N ILE A 271 9.34 8.26 5.98
CA ILE A 271 9.90 9.43 5.30
C ILE A 271 8.75 10.36 4.91
N CYS A 272 8.90 11.67 5.15
CA CYS A 272 7.95 12.69 4.76
C CYS A 272 8.36 13.27 3.38
N PRO A 273 7.89 12.75 2.23
CA PRO A 273 8.37 13.24 0.95
C PRO A 273 7.75 14.60 0.58
N GLN A 274 8.54 15.45 -0.05
CA GLN A 274 8.04 16.68 -0.67
C GLN A 274 7.43 16.38 -2.05
N ASN A 275 6.27 16.98 -2.37
CA ASN A 275 5.85 17.14 -3.77
C ASN A 275 6.95 17.90 -4.54
N SER A 276 7.12 17.62 -5.84
CA SER A 276 8.16 18.31 -6.61
C SER A 276 7.76 19.76 -6.90
N ASP A 277 8.73 20.67 -6.93
CA ASP A 277 8.46 22.11 -7.10
C ASP A 277 7.81 22.42 -8.45
N GLU A 278 8.07 21.60 -9.48
CA GLU A 278 7.42 21.72 -10.79
C GLU A 278 5.91 21.52 -10.68
N VAL A 279 5.47 20.47 -9.98
CA VAL A 279 4.04 20.16 -9.74
C VAL A 279 3.38 21.22 -8.84
N VAL A 280 4.11 21.74 -7.85
CA VAL A 280 3.61 22.79 -6.95
C VAL A 280 3.46 24.13 -7.68
N ASP A 281 4.44 24.54 -8.48
CA ASP A 281 4.35 25.74 -9.30
C ASP A 281 3.37 25.58 -10.48
N GLU A 282 3.16 24.37 -11.00
CA GLU A 282 2.08 24.07 -11.96
C GLU A 282 0.69 24.34 -11.36
N VAL A 283 0.38 23.82 -10.17
CA VAL A 283 -0.87 24.13 -9.47
C VAL A 283 -1.02 25.64 -9.22
N PHE A 284 0.05 26.32 -8.80
CA PHE A 284 0.00 27.78 -8.64
C PHE A 284 -0.21 28.54 -9.96
N ASN A 285 0.31 28.05 -11.09
CA ASN A 285 0.12 28.66 -12.40
C ASN A 285 -1.33 28.45 -12.88
N LEU A 286 -1.86 27.22 -12.75
CA LEU A 286 -3.23 26.86 -13.16
C LEU A 286 -4.31 27.62 -12.36
N LEU A 287 -4.04 27.94 -11.10
CA LEU A 287 -4.90 28.78 -10.24
C LEU A 287 -4.61 30.29 -10.35
N SER A 288 -3.79 30.71 -11.31
CA SER A 288 -3.41 32.12 -11.56
C SER A 288 -2.74 32.85 -10.37
N ILE A 289 -2.07 32.12 -9.46
CA ILE A 289 -1.56 32.65 -8.19
C ILE A 289 -0.20 33.36 -8.40
N PRO A 290 -0.08 34.69 -8.15
CA PRO A 290 1.15 35.43 -8.44
C PRO A 290 2.36 34.89 -7.67
N LYS A 291 3.53 34.78 -8.34
CA LYS A 291 4.78 34.31 -7.71
C LYS A 291 5.10 35.04 -6.40
N MET A 292 4.89 36.36 -6.37
CA MET A 292 5.10 37.22 -5.20
C MET A 292 4.24 36.92 -3.95
N VAL A 293 3.30 35.97 -3.98
CA VAL A 293 2.49 35.55 -2.80
C VAL A 293 2.54 34.05 -2.49
N ARG A 294 3.27 33.24 -3.28
CA ARG A 294 3.44 31.78 -3.06
C ARG A 294 4.23 31.52 -1.78
N ASP A 295 5.34 32.23 -1.64
CA ASP A 295 6.33 32.04 -0.58
C ASP A 295 6.24 33.10 0.54
N LYS A 296 5.28 34.04 0.44
CA LYS A 296 4.99 34.98 1.53
C LYS A 296 4.29 34.26 2.68
N ARG A 297 4.73 34.58 3.91
CA ARG A 297 4.09 34.15 5.15
C ARG A 297 2.60 34.51 5.17
N VAL A 298 1.79 33.62 5.71
CA VAL A 298 0.34 33.75 5.87
C VAL A 298 -0.10 32.97 7.10
N MET A 299 -1.15 33.42 7.78
CA MET A 299 -1.85 32.58 8.74
C MET A 299 -2.85 31.71 7.99
N VAL A 300 -2.70 30.38 8.07
CA VAL A 300 -3.74 29.44 7.65
C VAL A 300 -4.61 29.10 8.85
N ASN A 301 -5.91 29.26 8.69
CA ASN A 301 -6.91 28.95 9.72
C ASN A 301 -7.76 27.78 9.26
N THR A 302 -8.05 26.83 10.15
CA THR A 302 -8.94 25.70 9.89
C THR A 302 -10.07 25.65 10.91
N THR A 303 -11.28 25.34 10.45
CA THR A 303 -12.50 25.26 11.27
C THR A 303 -12.69 23.89 11.93
N THR A 304 -12.07 22.84 11.38
CA THR A 304 -12.24 21.44 11.82
C THR A 304 -11.18 20.54 11.20
N GLY A 305 -11.04 19.31 11.71
CA GLY A 305 -10.20 18.26 11.14
C GLY A 305 -8.74 18.28 11.63
N ARG A 306 -7.91 17.41 11.02
CA ARG A 306 -6.49 17.25 11.37
C ARG A 306 -5.57 18.13 10.52
N TRP A 307 -5.93 18.28 9.24
CA TRP A 307 -5.19 19.06 8.24
C TRP A 307 -4.94 20.50 8.73
N PRO A 308 -3.75 21.09 8.49
CA PRO A 308 -2.62 20.57 7.70
C PRO A 308 -1.70 19.59 8.44
N THR A 309 -2.02 19.19 9.68
CA THR A 309 -1.26 18.15 10.41
C THR A 309 -1.66 16.75 9.92
N VAL A 310 -0.74 15.78 10.00
CA VAL A 310 -0.99 14.41 9.54
C VAL A 310 -1.67 13.56 10.63
N TRP A 311 -1.10 13.52 11.85
CA TRP A 311 -1.63 12.70 12.97
C TRP A 311 -2.20 13.50 14.15
N GLY A 312 -2.14 14.84 14.13
CA GLY A 312 -2.67 15.66 15.22
C GLY A 312 -4.20 15.61 15.37
N ASP A 313 -4.70 16.05 16.54
CA ASP A 313 -6.12 16.03 16.89
C ASP A 313 -7.06 16.67 15.85
N GLU A 314 -8.33 16.24 15.84
CA GLU A 314 -9.41 16.87 15.08
C GLU A 314 -9.92 18.12 15.82
N LYS A 315 -9.32 19.28 15.55
CA LYS A 315 -9.65 20.56 16.18
C LYS A 315 -9.37 21.75 15.26
N PRO A 316 -10.03 22.92 15.46
CA PRO A 316 -9.67 24.15 14.76
C PRO A 316 -8.20 24.53 15.00
N ARG A 317 -7.54 25.13 14.00
CA ARG A 317 -6.12 25.52 14.07
C ARG A 317 -5.91 26.90 13.46
N SER A 318 -4.88 27.60 13.95
CA SER A 318 -4.31 28.79 13.31
C SER A 318 -2.80 28.63 13.30
N LEU A 319 -2.19 28.65 12.12
CA LEU A 319 -0.78 28.28 11.91
C LEU A 319 -0.08 29.26 10.98
N LEU A 320 1.14 29.66 11.34
CA LEU A 320 2.02 30.45 10.47
C LEU A 320 2.69 29.52 9.45
N THR A 321 2.54 29.84 8.16
CA THR A 321 3.07 29.01 7.06
C THR A 321 3.24 29.84 5.79
N THR A 322 3.63 29.23 4.67
CA THR A 322 3.54 29.81 3.31
C THR A 322 2.54 29.03 2.46
N ARG A 323 2.13 29.57 1.31
CA ARG A 323 1.28 28.78 0.39
C ARG A 323 2.06 27.62 -0.23
N ARG A 324 3.37 27.81 -0.48
CA ARG A 324 4.24 26.72 -0.99
C ARG A 324 4.30 25.57 0.00
N GLU A 325 4.57 25.82 1.29
CA GLU A 325 4.59 24.79 2.34
C GLU A 325 3.31 23.91 2.35
N LEU A 326 2.13 24.52 2.17
CA LEU A 326 0.86 23.81 2.15
C LEU A 326 0.67 22.89 0.94
N LEU A 327 1.27 23.20 -0.21
CA LEU A 327 1.26 22.35 -1.40
C LEU A 327 2.46 21.39 -1.46
N SER A 328 3.63 21.78 -0.96
CA SER A 328 4.84 20.96 -0.95
C SER A 328 4.79 19.83 0.08
N TRP A 329 4.25 20.10 1.28
CA TRP A 329 4.34 19.19 2.44
C TRP A 329 2.99 18.71 2.99
N CYS A 330 1.89 19.44 2.77
CA CYS A 330 0.64 19.20 3.51
C CYS A 330 -0.49 18.59 2.66
N SER A 331 -0.43 18.68 1.33
CA SER A 331 -1.52 18.32 0.42
C SER A 331 -1.05 17.32 -0.63
N ASP A 332 -1.74 16.20 -0.82
CA ASP A 332 -1.39 15.24 -1.88
C ASP A 332 -1.99 15.66 -3.22
N LEU A 333 -1.12 15.79 -4.24
CA LEU A 333 -1.46 16.34 -5.55
C LEU A 333 -1.54 15.27 -6.66
N GLN A 334 -1.10 14.02 -6.41
CA GLN A 334 -0.93 13.05 -7.50
C GLN A 334 -0.97 11.55 -7.11
N SER A 335 -1.21 11.21 -5.85
CA SER A 335 -1.17 9.83 -5.34
C SER A 335 -2.54 9.19 -5.13
N TYR A 336 -3.61 10.00 -5.14
CA TYR A 336 -4.98 9.52 -4.95
C TYR A 336 -5.85 9.95 -6.15
N PRO A 337 -6.75 9.08 -6.65
CA PRO A 337 -7.68 9.46 -7.70
C PRO A 337 -8.74 10.43 -7.16
N PRO A 338 -9.23 11.37 -8.00
CA PRO A 338 -10.05 12.50 -7.58
C PRO A 338 -11.38 12.09 -6.92
N THR A 339 -11.95 13.03 -6.16
CA THR A 339 -13.20 12.87 -5.42
C THR A 339 -14.33 13.62 -6.11
N LYS A 340 -15.60 13.23 -5.87
CA LYS A 340 -16.75 14.03 -6.33
C LYS A 340 -16.73 15.46 -5.77
N GLN A 341 -16.12 15.68 -4.60
CA GLN A 341 -15.95 17.00 -3.99
C GLN A 341 -15.04 17.91 -4.82
N MET A 342 -14.01 17.37 -5.47
CA MET A 342 -13.19 18.10 -6.45
C MET A 342 -14.05 18.59 -7.62
N PHE A 343 -14.76 17.68 -8.30
CA PHE A 343 -15.59 18.05 -9.45
C PHE A 343 -16.72 19.00 -9.07
N ARG A 344 -17.35 18.83 -7.89
CA ARG A 344 -18.38 19.76 -7.40
C ARG A 344 -17.82 21.15 -7.05
N LEU A 345 -16.62 21.25 -6.46
CA LEU A 345 -15.99 22.55 -6.20
C LEU A 345 -15.62 23.25 -7.50
N LEU A 346 -15.00 22.54 -8.44
CA LEU A 346 -14.65 23.08 -9.74
C LEU A 346 -15.90 23.51 -10.52
N ALA A 347 -17.01 22.76 -10.45
CA ALA A 347 -18.28 23.16 -11.04
C ALA A 347 -18.83 24.49 -10.48
N GLU A 348 -18.50 24.88 -9.25
CA GLU A 348 -18.93 26.18 -8.72
C GLU A 348 -18.19 27.32 -9.44
N TYR A 349 -16.87 27.19 -9.55
CA TYR A 349 -15.96 28.20 -10.11
C TYR A 349 -15.70 28.09 -11.61
N ALA A 350 -16.27 27.09 -12.29
CA ALA A 350 -16.28 26.97 -13.74
C ALA A 350 -17.10 28.11 -14.37
N THR A 351 -16.42 28.89 -15.21
CA THR A 351 -16.97 30.03 -15.96
C THR A 351 -17.48 29.64 -17.34
N ASP A 352 -16.89 28.62 -17.97
CA ASP A 352 -17.44 28.02 -19.17
C ASP A 352 -18.65 27.12 -18.85
N ARG A 353 -19.65 27.12 -19.73
CA ARG A 353 -20.91 26.41 -19.52
C ARG A 353 -20.78 24.91 -19.77
N ASP A 354 -19.97 24.50 -20.74
CA ASP A 354 -19.77 23.10 -21.09
C ASP A 354 -18.92 22.39 -20.02
N GLU A 355 -17.79 22.98 -19.64
CA GLU A 355 -16.97 22.53 -18.50
C GLU A 355 -17.81 22.39 -17.23
N LYS A 356 -18.60 23.41 -16.88
CA LYS A 356 -19.50 23.39 -15.72
C LYS A 356 -20.50 22.24 -15.79
N LYS A 357 -21.06 21.93 -16.97
CA LYS A 357 -22.00 20.82 -17.15
C LYS A 357 -21.31 19.45 -16.98
N ILE A 358 -20.08 19.28 -17.47
CA ILE A 358 -19.28 18.05 -17.27
C ILE A 358 -18.94 17.85 -15.79
N LEU A 359 -18.50 18.90 -15.10
CA LEU A 359 -18.14 18.85 -13.68
C LEU A 359 -19.35 18.57 -12.78
N MET A 360 -20.53 19.10 -13.13
CA MET A 360 -21.81 18.73 -12.49
C MET A 360 -22.23 17.29 -12.80
N PHE A 361 -21.98 16.79 -14.02
CA PHE A 361 -22.23 15.39 -14.38
C PHE A 361 -21.35 14.44 -13.55
N LEU A 362 -20.04 14.67 -13.48
CA LEU A 362 -19.10 13.86 -12.67
C LEU A 362 -19.43 13.84 -11.16
N SER A 363 -20.13 14.87 -10.65
CA SER A 363 -20.59 14.96 -9.26
C SER A 363 -22.03 14.48 -9.02
N SER A 364 -22.76 14.05 -10.07
CA SER A 364 -24.14 13.53 -10.05
C SER A 364 -24.25 12.00 -9.93
N ALA A 365 -25.47 11.46 -9.87
CA ALA A 365 -25.72 10.02 -10.07
C ALA A 365 -25.50 9.57 -11.52
N GLN A 366 -25.79 10.41 -12.51
CA GLN A 366 -25.67 10.09 -13.94
C GLN A 366 -24.19 9.88 -14.35
N GLY A 367 -23.27 10.69 -13.83
CA GLY A 367 -21.83 10.53 -14.04
C GLY A 367 -21.16 9.49 -13.16
N GLN A 368 -21.91 8.65 -12.43
CA GLN A 368 -21.33 7.65 -11.53
C GLN A 368 -20.43 6.63 -12.26
N GLY A 369 -20.74 6.27 -13.52
CA GLY A 369 -19.89 5.41 -14.35
C GLY A 369 -18.52 6.04 -14.63
N ALA A 370 -18.51 7.18 -15.33
CA ALA A 370 -17.28 7.93 -15.63
C ALA A 370 -16.47 8.32 -14.37
N PHE A 371 -17.13 8.58 -13.24
CA PHE A 371 -16.46 8.80 -11.95
C PHE A 371 -15.84 7.52 -11.36
N CYS A 372 -16.44 6.34 -11.57
CA CYS A 372 -15.80 5.06 -11.26
C CYS A 372 -14.58 4.82 -12.15
N ASP A 373 -14.69 5.05 -13.47
CA ASP A 373 -13.62 4.80 -14.43
C ASP A 373 -12.35 5.64 -14.11
N LEU A 374 -12.52 6.92 -13.74
CA LEU A 374 -11.43 7.78 -13.23
C LEU A 374 -10.75 7.29 -11.94
N ARG A 375 -11.38 6.38 -11.20
CA ARG A 375 -10.86 5.81 -9.95
C ARG A 375 -10.26 4.42 -10.13
N THR A 376 -10.65 3.72 -11.19
CA THR A 376 -10.16 2.38 -11.53
C THR A 376 -9.06 2.40 -12.58
N GLY A 377 -8.96 3.45 -13.38
CA GLY A 377 -7.79 3.71 -14.23
C GLY A 377 -6.67 4.46 -13.50
N GLN A 378 -5.69 4.91 -14.28
CA GLN A 378 -4.53 5.66 -13.80
C GLN A 378 -4.90 6.90 -12.99
N HIS A 379 -4.28 7.05 -11.81
CA HIS A 379 -4.64 8.08 -10.84
C HIS A 379 -4.45 9.48 -11.43
N THR A 380 -5.56 10.17 -11.67
CA THR A 380 -5.58 11.52 -12.21
C THR A 380 -4.95 12.50 -11.22
N THR A 381 -4.04 13.36 -11.68
CA THR A 381 -3.39 14.35 -10.80
C THR A 381 -4.24 15.61 -10.64
N VAL A 382 -4.01 16.38 -9.57
CA VAL A 382 -4.67 17.68 -9.35
C VAL A 382 -4.36 18.67 -10.47
N PRO A 383 -3.10 18.83 -10.94
CA PRO A 383 -2.81 19.60 -12.15
C PRO A 383 -3.55 19.12 -13.40
N GLN A 384 -3.64 17.80 -13.62
CA GLN A 384 -4.35 17.23 -14.78
C GLN A 384 -5.84 17.59 -14.77
N VAL A 385 -6.50 17.55 -13.60
CA VAL A 385 -7.91 17.97 -13.49
C VAL A 385 -8.05 19.49 -13.71
N LEU A 386 -7.16 20.31 -13.13
CA LEU A 386 -7.20 21.76 -13.31
C LEU A 386 -6.89 22.18 -14.77
N SER A 387 -5.99 21.49 -15.45
CA SER A 387 -5.67 21.72 -16.86
C SER A 387 -6.77 21.22 -17.82
N ALA A 388 -7.50 20.15 -17.44
CA ALA A 388 -8.63 19.65 -18.20
C ALA A 388 -9.82 20.62 -18.22
N PHE A 389 -10.01 21.39 -17.14
CA PHE A 389 -11.11 22.33 -16.94
C PHE A 389 -10.59 23.76 -16.63
N PRO A 390 -9.90 24.42 -17.59
CA PRO A 390 -9.19 25.68 -17.35
C PRO A 390 -10.10 26.85 -16.94
N SER A 391 -11.40 26.81 -17.26
CA SER A 391 -12.36 27.84 -16.85
C SER A 391 -12.72 27.78 -15.36
N ALA A 392 -12.35 26.70 -14.67
CA ALA A 392 -12.63 26.47 -13.25
C ALA A 392 -11.49 26.99 -12.37
N GLN A 393 -11.69 28.18 -11.79
CA GLN A 393 -10.68 28.90 -11.01
C GLN A 393 -11.08 28.99 -9.52
N PRO A 394 -10.98 27.89 -8.73
CA PRO A 394 -11.34 27.90 -7.32
C PRO A 394 -10.30 28.65 -6.47
N PRO A 395 -10.72 29.37 -5.40
CA PRO A 395 -9.79 29.91 -4.42
C PRO A 395 -8.93 28.80 -3.78
N LEU A 396 -7.62 29.03 -3.63
CA LEU A 396 -6.68 28.03 -3.11
C LEU A 396 -7.09 27.48 -1.75
N ASP A 397 -7.57 28.33 -0.83
CA ASP A 397 -8.02 27.89 0.50
C ASP A 397 -9.27 26.98 0.42
N TYR A 398 -10.15 27.20 -0.55
CA TYR A 398 -11.27 26.29 -0.82
C TYR A 398 -10.78 24.96 -1.42
N LEU A 399 -9.79 24.99 -2.31
CA LEU A 399 -9.17 23.76 -2.84
C LEU A 399 -8.48 22.95 -1.73
N LEU A 400 -7.69 23.61 -0.87
CA LEU A 400 -7.05 23.00 0.30
C LEU A 400 -8.06 22.41 1.30
N SER A 401 -9.30 22.92 1.35
CA SER A 401 -10.39 22.37 2.18
C SER A 401 -10.84 20.96 1.74
N ILE A 402 -10.49 20.51 0.54
CA ILE A 402 -10.94 19.22 -0.04
C ILE A 402 -9.82 18.30 -0.53
N LEU A 403 -8.56 18.76 -0.53
CA LEU A 403 -7.41 17.91 -0.88
C LEU A 403 -7.14 16.88 0.23
N ASN A 404 -6.58 15.74 -0.16
CA ASN A 404 -6.10 14.74 0.80
C ASN A 404 -4.82 15.24 1.47
N THR A 405 -4.57 14.86 2.72
CA THR A 405 -3.30 15.12 3.39
C THR A 405 -2.17 14.36 2.71
N LEU A 406 -1.00 14.99 2.55
CA LEU A 406 0.19 14.31 2.05
C LEU A 406 0.75 13.37 3.14
N MET A 407 0.61 12.06 2.94
CA MET A 407 1.07 11.07 3.92
C MET A 407 2.57 10.79 3.79
N PRO A 408 3.30 10.59 4.90
CA PRO A 408 4.61 9.95 4.87
C PRO A 408 4.56 8.52 4.30
N ARG A 409 5.68 8.07 3.74
CA ARG A 409 5.85 6.75 3.11
C ARG A 409 6.87 5.94 3.92
N PHE A 410 6.54 4.68 4.19
CA PHE A 410 7.36 3.80 5.02
C PHE A 410 8.29 2.92 4.18
N TYR A 411 9.50 2.67 4.69
CA TYR A 411 10.50 1.82 4.05
C TYR A 411 11.22 0.95 5.09
N SER A 412 11.28 -0.35 4.85
CA SER A 412 11.93 -1.34 5.73
C SER A 412 13.46 -1.25 5.63
N LEU A 413 14.16 -1.41 6.76
CA LEU A 413 15.62 -1.31 6.84
C LEU A 413 16.30 -2.52 6.18
N SER A 414 17.28 -2.27 5.30
CA SER A 414 17.93 -3.28 4.45
C SER A 414 19.25 -3.83 5.00
N GLN A 415 19.52 -3.63 6.29
CA GLN A 415 20.76 -4.02 6.96
C GLN A 415 20.55 -4.34 8.44
N ASP A 416 21.61 -4.69 9.16
CA ASP A 416 21.64 -4.86 10.61
C ASP A 416 22.19 -3.60 11.30
N PRO A 417 21.34 -2.66 11.76
CA PRO A 417 21.79 -1.37 12.31
C PRO A 417 22.69 -1.47 13.55
N LEU A 418 22.76 -2.64 14.20
CA LEU A 418 23.70 -2.93 15.30
C LEU A 418 25.09 -3.38 14.79
N VAL A 419 25.34 -3.31 13.48
CA VAL A 419 26.66 -3.46 12.83
C VAL A 419 27.21 -2.10 12.37
N SER A 420 26.32 -1.16 12.00
CA SER A 420 26.71 0.03 11.24
C SER A 420 27.37 1.11 12.11
N CYS A 421 28.67 0.92 12.30
CA CYS A 421 29.61 1.93 12.81
C CYS A 421 30.68 2.15 11.73
N THR A 422 30.41 3.04 10.79
CA THR A 422 31.40 3.36 9.74
C THR A 422 32.49 4.25 10.33
N LEU A 423 33.68 3.67 10.52
CA LEU A 423 34.86 4.39 11.00
C LEU A 423 35.51 5.18 9.86
N ARG A 424 35.05 6.41 9.66
CA ARG A 424 35.70 7.41 8.80
C ARG A 424 36.15 8.58 9.68
N ASP A 425 37.37 9.05 9.45
CA ASP A 425 37.96 10.20 10.18
C ASP A 425 38.08 9.99 11.70
N GLY A 426 38.16 8.74 12.15
CA GLY A 426 38.28 8.36 13.57
C GLY A 426 37.00 8.49 14.40
N LYS A 427 35.86 8.85 13.78
CA LYS A 427 34.54 8.88 14.44
C LYS A 427 33.70 7.70 13.98
N CYS A 428 32.93 7.12 14.90
CA CYS A 428 31.89 6.15 14.58
C CYS A 428 30.67 6.88 14.02
N ARG A 429 30.34 6.68 12.74
CA ARG A 429 29.08 7.16 12.16
C ARG A 429 28.05 6.02 12.14
N ARG A 430 26.85 6.27 12.67
CA ARG A 430 25.73 5.32 12.66
C ARG A 430 24.92 5.54 11.39
N LEU A 431 24.92 4.57 10.48
CA LEU A 431 24.11 4.64 9.26
C LEU A 431 22.92 3.68 9.34
N ILE A 432 21.81 4.03 8.70
CA ILE A 432 20.73 3.09 8.33
C ILE A 432 20.61 3.01 6.83
N GLU A 433 20.33 1.81 6.31
CA GLU A 433 20.27 1.56 4.88
C GLU A 433 18.84 1.20 4.47
N ILE A 434 18.37 1.73 3.33
CA ILE A 434 17.11 1.31 2.70
C ILE A 434 17.31 1.04 1.21
N ALA A 435 16.34 0.38 0.58
CA ALA A 435 16.21 0.30 -0.87
C ALA A 435 14.81 0.70 -1.33
N VAL A 436 14.74 1.37 -2.49
CA VAL A 436 13.52 1.97 -3.04
C VAL A 436 13.48 1.75 -4.55
N THR A 437 12.53 0.94 -5.01
CA THR A 437 12.17 0.91 -6.44
C THR A 437 11.35 2.14 -6.79
N VAL A 438 11.69 2.82 -7.88
CA VAL A 438 10.92 3.96 -8.38
C VAL A 438 9.57 3.46 -8.91
N HIS A 439 8.49 3.89 -8.27
CA HIS A 439 7.15 3.77 -8.84
C HIS A 439 6.97 4.81 -9.95
N GLU A 440 6.55 4.35 -11.12
CA GLU A 440 6.30 5.18 -12.31
C GLU A 440 4.95 4.82 -12.92
N SER A 441 4.26 5.81 -13.48
CA SER A 441 3.06 5.63 -14.30
C SER A 441 3.15 6.53 -15.53
N PRO A 442 2.42 6.25 -16.63
CA PRO A 442 2.30 7.19 -17.74
C PRO A 442 1.86 8.58 -17.25
N ASP A 443 2.36 9.63 -17.88
CA ASP A 443 1.94 11.00 -17.59
C ASP A 443 1.10 11.60 -18.73
N TRP A 444 0.22 12.53 -18.39
CA TRP A 444 -0.69 13.17 -19.34
C TRP A 444 0.04 14.19 -20.22
N HIS A 445 1.12 14.80 -19.72
CA HIS A 445 2.10 15.57 -20.52
C HIS A 445 2.84 14.70 -21.55
N GLY A 446 2.80 13.37 -21.40
CA GLY A 446 3.58 12.40 -22.16
C GLY A 446 4.75 11.84 -21.35
N GLY A 447 5.26 10.68 -21.74
CA GLY A 447 6.30 9.98 -20.98
C GLY A 447 5.76 9.34 -19.70
N ARG A 448 6.49 9.47 -18.59
CA ARG A 448 6.20 8.80 -17.31
C ARG A 448 6.46 9.74 -16.12
N ARG A 449 5.51 9.78 -15.18
CA ARG A 449 5.60 10.50 -13.89
C ARG A 449 5.94 9.52 -12.77
N THR A 450 6.59 10.02 -11.72
CA THR A 450 7.02 9.21 -10.57
C THR A 450 6.09 9.39 -9.36
N GLY A 451 5.95 8.35 -8.54
CA GLY A 451 5.20 8.42 -7.28
C GLY A 451 5.89 9.36 -6.28
N VAL A 452 5.14 10.10 -5.46
CA VAL A 452 5.70 11.20 -4.61
C VAL A 452 6.87 10.73 -3.74
N GLY A 453 6.70 9.62 -3.01
CA GLY A 453 7.72 9.06 -2.13
C GLY A 453 8.99 8.60 -2.85
N SER A 454 8.84 7.69 -3.81
CA SER A 454 9.98 7.12 -4.52
C SER A 454 10.66 8.12 -5.45
N GLY A 455 9.88 9.01 -6.07
CA GLY A 455 10.39 10.10 -6.93
C GLY A 455 11.10 11.20 -6.15
N PHE A 456 10.70 11.48 -4.91
CA PHE A 456 11.46 12.37 -4.00
C PHE A 456 12.86 11.78 -3.73
N LEU A 457 12.92 10.50 -3.37
CA LEU A 457 14.19 9.82 -3.09
C LEU A 457 15.04 9.63 -4.35
N GLU A 458 14.43 9.35 -5.50
CA GLU A 458 15.13 9.35 -6.80
C GLU A 458 15.78 10.71 -7.11
N ARG A 459 15.10 11.84 -6.87
CA ARG A 459 15.68 13.17 -7.06
C ARG A 459 16.89 13.38 -6.16
N LYS A 460 16.85 12.92 -4.90
CA LYS A 460 17.98 12.98 -3.96
C LYS A 460 19.15 12.09 -4.40
N ALA A 461 18.90 10.84 -4.82
CA ALA A 461 19.93 9.95 -5.37
C ALA A 461 20.59 10.56 -6.61
N LYS A 462 19.81 11.10 -7.55
CA LYS A 462 20.32 11.75 -8.77
C LYS A 462 21.07 13.06 -8.50
N GLN A 463 20.80 13.75 -7.39
CA GLN A 463 21.61 14.91 -6.97
C GLN A 463 22.99 14.46 -6.47
N LEU A 464 23.04 13.40 -5.65
CA LEU A 464 24.28 12.84 -5.11
C LEU A 464 25.15 12.22 -6.21
N LEU A 465 24.60 11.31 -7.02
CA LEU A 465 25.33 10.62 -8.09
C LEU A 465 25.93 11.59 -9.13
N ARG A 466 25.23 12.69 -9.46
CA ARG A 466 25.76 13.71 -10.38
C ARG A 466 26.92 14.50 -9.79
N ALA A 467 26.91 14.73 -8.48
CA ALA A 467 28.03 15.39 -7.81
C ALA A 467 29.26 14.48 -7.79
N GLU A 468 29.07 13.18 -7.54
CA GLU A 468 30.12 12.16 -7.66
C GLU A 468 30.68 12.06 -9.10
N GLU A 469 29.82 12.08 -10.12
CA GLU A 469 30.22 12.12 -11.55
C GLU A 469 31.03 13.38 -11.91
N LEU A 470 30.78 14.52 -11.26
CA LEU A 470 31.49 15.79 -11.47
C LEU A 470 32.75 15.94 -10.59
N GLY A 471 32.91 15.10 -9.56
CA GLY A 471 33.99 15.24 -8.57
C GLY A 471 33.75 16.31 -7.50
N ASP A 472 32.50 16.75 -7.33
CA ASP A 472 32.08 17.68 -6.28
C ASP A 472 32.13 17.00 -4.89
N ASP A 473 32.39 17.78 -3.83
CA ASP A 473 32.28 17.26 -2.46
C ASP A 473 30.82 17.01 -2.08
N ILE A 474 30.43 15.75 -1.96
CA ILE A 474 29.11 15.29 -1.50
C ILE A 474 28.69 16.01 -0.20
N SER A 475 29.64 16.25 0.71
CA SER A 475 29.39 16.91 1.99
C SER A 475 28.86 18.34 1.82
N SER A 476 29.28 19.03 0.76
CA SER A 476 28.85 20.41 0.44
C SER A 476 27.40 20.50 -0.05
N LEU A 477 26.84 19.41 -0.58
CA LEU A 477 25.46 19.39 -1.10
C LEU A 477 24.40 19.55 -0.01
N ASN A 478 24.75 19.29 1.26
CA ASN A 478 23.85 19.44 2.42
C ASN A 478 22.49 18.70 2.23
N LEU A 479 22.50 17.53 1.56
CA LEU A 479 21.29 16.78 1.23
C LEU A 479 20.73 16.06 2.46
N HIS A 480 19.47 16.32 2.79
CA HIS A 480 18.79 15.64 3.90
C HIS A 480 17.50 14.95 3.46
N ILE A 481 17.08 13.96 4.24
CA ILE A 481 15.82 13.22 4.14
C ILE A 481 15.05 13.46 5.44
N PRO A 482 13.91 14.19 5.42
CA PRO A 482 13.06 14.34 6.59
C PRO A 482 12.35 13.01 6.89
N MET A 483 12.70 12.40 8.02
CA MET A 483 12.26 11.05 8.41
C MET A 483 12.01 10.93 9.91
N PHE A 484 11.29 9.90 10.31
CA PHE A 484 11.09 9.51 11.70
C PHE A 484 11.17 7.98 11.82
N ARG A 485 11.60 7.48 12.98
CA ARG A 485 11.59 6.04 13.28
C ARG A 485 10.16 5.51 13.23
N GLY A 486 9.93 4.39 12.55
CA GLY A 486 8.59 3.82 12.40
C GLY A 486 7.99 3.43 13.75
N LEU A 487 6.71 3.76 13.95
CA LEU A 487 5.90 3.28 15.08
C LEU A 487 6.03 1.75 15.20
N MET A 488 6.45 1.26 16.36
CA MET A 488 6.91 -0.13 16.53
C MET A 488 5.80 -1.18 16.37
N ALA A 489 5.56 -1.62 15.15
CA ALA A 489 4.71 -2.78 14.86
C ALA A 489 5.08 -3.57 13.59
N ASN A 490 6.25 -3.33 12.94
CA ASN A 490 6.66 -4.21 11.83
C ASN A 490 6.83 -5.65 12.37
N PRO A 491 6.05 -6.64 11.89
CA PRO A 491 6.15 -8.01 12.37
C PRO A 491 7.54 -8.62 12.13
N LEU A 492 8.23 -8.20 11.07
CA LEU A 492 9.62 -8.58 10.78
C LEU A 492 10.55 -8.36 11.99
N ALA A 493 10.46 -7.17 12.61
CA ALA A 493 11.29 -6.83 13.78
C ALA A 493 10.86 -7.55 15.05
N ARG A 494 9.54 -7.62 15.31
CA ARG A 494 8.99 -8.16 16.56
C ARG A 494 9.27 -9.65 16.75
N GLU A 495 9.25 -10.40 15.66
CA GLU A 495 9.25 -11.87 15.67
C GLU A 495 10.60 -12.47 15.23
N PHE A 496 11.68 -11.67 15.21
CA PHE A 496 13.02 -12.13 14.92
C PHE A 496 13.58 -13.02 16.05
N VAL A 497 13.45 -14.33 15.90
CA VAL A 497 14.15 -15.33 16.73
C VAL A 497 15.53 -15.58 16.12
N SER A 498 16.58 -15.64 16.94
CA SER A 498 17.97 -15.69 16.47
C SER A 498 18.45 -17.04 15.95
N ASP A 499 17.91 -18.15 16.46
CA ASP A 499 18.60 -19.47 16.38
C ASP A 499 17.88 -20.52 15.52
N GLY A 500 16.57 -20.36 15.27
CA GLY A 500 15.74 -21.32 14.52
C GLY A 500 15.88 -21.24 13.00
N PRO A 501 15.41 -22.24 12.25
CA PRO A 501 15.47 -22.24 10.79
C PRO A 501 14.56 -21.17 10.19
N MET A 502 15.02 -20.53 9.12
CA MET A 502 14.41 -19.29 8.61
C MET A 502 14.36 -19.27 7.07
N LEU A 503 13.17 -19.09 6.50
CA LEU A 503 12.94 -18.94 5.05
C LEU A 503 12.44 -17.53 4.73
N LEU A 504 13.09 -16.86 3.80
CA LEU A 504 12.91 -15.45 3.46
C LEU A 504 12.55 -15.30 1.97
N ILE A 505 11.30 -14.99 1.65
CA ILE A 505 10.77 -15.02 0.28
C ILE A 505 10.52 -13.59 -0.20
N GLY A 506 11.41 -13.05 -1.03
CA GLY A 506 11.42 -11.63 -1.40
C GLY A 506 11.36 -11.41 -2.91
N ALA A 507 10.41 -10.61 -3.39
CA ALA A 507 10.29 -10.27 -4.81
C ALA A 507 10.69 -8.81 -5.10
N GLY A 508 11.63 -8.61 -6.02
CA GLY A 508 12.24 -7.30 -6.30
C GLY A 508 12.83 -6.68 -5.03
N VAL A 509 12.50 -5.41 -4.76
CA VAL A 509 12.88 -4.71 -3.52
C VAL A 509 12.29 -5.34 -2.24
N GLY A 510 11.35 -6.28 -2.36
CA GLY A 510 10.91 -7.13 -1.26
C GLY A 510 12.04 -7.96 -0.63
N VAL A 511 13.16 -8.18 -1.33
CA VAL A 511 14.34 -8.84 -0.76
C VAL A 511 15.12 -7.95 0.23
N ALA A 512 14.92 -6.62 0.19
CA ALA A 512 15.77 -5.66 0.90
C ALA A 512 15.87 -5.88 2.42
N PRO A 513 14.76 -6.03 3.20
CA PRO A 513 14.88 -6.26 4.64
C PRO A 513 15.65 -7.55 4.99
N PHE A 514 15.56 -8.56 4.13
CA PHE A 514 16.20 -9.87 4.37
C PHE A 514 17.72 -9.83 4.34
N ARG A 515 18.33 -8.81 3.71
CA ARG A 515 19.80 -8.60 3.78
C ARG A 515 20.25 -8.35 5.22
N GLY A 516 19.49 -7.55 5.99
CA GLY A 516 19.74 -7.36 7.43
C GLY A 516 19.52 -8.63 8.28
N PHE A 517 18.53 -9.45 7.92
CA PHE A 517 18.29 -10.75 8.58
C PHE A 517 19.48 -11.69 8.37
N VAL A 518 19.96 -11.83 7.13
CA VAL A 518 21.11 -12.68 6.79
C VAL A 518 22.39 -12.15 7.45
N GLN A 519 22.65 -10.85 7.41
CA GLN A 519 23.76 -10.23 8.15
C GLN A 519 23.71 -10.56 9.64
N ARG A 520 22.55 -10.47 10.29
CA ARG A 520 22.39 -10.83 11.71
C ARG A 520 22.64 -12.31 11.96
N ARG A 521 22.12 -13.20 11.11
CA ARG A 521 22.26 -14.66 11.26
C ARG A 521 23.69 -15.15 10.99
N LEU A 522 24.38 -14.64 9.97
CA LEU A 522 25.75 -15.05 9.62
C LEU A 522 26.79 -14.67 10.69
N ARG A 523 26.50 -13.71 11.59
CA ARG A 523 27.34 -13.44 12.77
C ARG A 523 27.31 -14.57 13.81
N SER A 524 26.33 -15.47 13.78
CA SER A 524 26.25 -16.66 14.64
C SER A 524 26.61 -17.92 13.84
N ALA A 525 27.75 -18.54 14.17
CA ALA A 525 28.22 -19.77 13.51
C ALA A 525 27.17 -20.91 13.55
N ASN A 526 26.35 -20.96 14.61
CA ASN A 526 25.27 -21.94 14.78
C ASN A 526 24.06 -21.71 13.84
N CYS A 527 24.02 -20.56 13.14
CA CYS A 527 22.86 -20.09 12.38
C CYS A 527 23.13 -19.92 10.88
N ALA A 528 24.39 -19.96 10.44
CA ALA A 528 24.75 -19.75 9.04
C ALA A 528 24.08 -20.77 8.08
N ASN A 529 23.99 -22.03 8.49
CA ASN A 529 23.35 -23.11 7.73
C ASN A 529 21.84 -23.25 8.04
N LYS A 530 21.21 -22.19 8.54
CA LYS A 530 19.79 -22.18 8.97
C LYS A 530 18.97 -21.02 8.36
N VAL A 531 19.49 -20.33 7.35
CA VAL A 531 18.80 -19.21 6.69
C VAL A 531 18.83 -19.38 5.18
N TRP A 532 17.67 -19.23 4.55
CA TRP A 532 17.48 -19.38 3.11
C TRP A 532 16.64 -18.23 2.55
N VAL A 533 17.05 -17.71 1.39
CA VAL A 533 16.42 -16.58 0.69
C VAL A 533 15.96 -17.03 -0.68
N LEU A 534 14.69 -16.84 -1.03
CA LEU A 534 14.17 -17.00 -2.39
C LEU A 534 13.95 -15.59 -2.98
N GLN A 535 14.82 -15.18 -3.91
CA GLN A 535 14.82 -13.85 -4.52
C GLN A 535 14.15 -13.88 -5.91
N GLY A 536 12.93 -13.35 -6.01
CA GLY A 536 12.19 -13.25 -7.28
C GLY A 536 12.52 -11.99 -8.08
N ILE A 537 13.00 -12.14 -9.31
CA ILE A 537 13.38 -11.04 -10.22
C ILE A 537 12.95 -11.30 -11.67
N ARG A 538 13.23 -10.36 -12.59
CA ARG A 538 13.03 -10.55 -14.04
C ARG A 538 14.20 -11.28 -14.68
N ASP A 539 15.39 -10.69 -14.57
CA ASP A 539 16.63 -11.07 -15.25
C ASP A 539 17.81 -10.77 -14.30
N SER A 540 18.66 -11.77 -14.00
CA SER A 540 19.79 -11.58 -13.06
C SER A 540 20.86 -10.62 -13.56
N LEU A 541 20.95 -10.37 -14.86
CA LEU A 541 21.88 -9.38 -15.40
C LEU A 541 21.43 -7.94 -15.14
N LEU A 542 20.14 -7.69 -14.88
CA LEU A 542 19.57 -6.34 -14.78
C LEU A 542 18.98 -6.00 -13.40
N ASP A 543 18.26 -6.96 -12.80
CA ASP A 543 17.34 -6.74 -11.68
C ASP A 543 17.79 -7.42 -10.36
N GLU A 544 18.94 -8.11 -10.35
CA GLU A 544 19.43 -8.80 -9.14
C GLU A 544 19.99 -7.82 -8.11
N LEU A 545 19.12 -7.39 -7.19
CA LEU A 545 19.49 -6.53 -6.07
C LEU A 545 20.48 -7.24 -5.15
N TYR A 546 21.49 -6.50 -4.69
CA TYR A 546 22.48 -6.93 -3.68
C TYR A 546 23.29 -8.19 -4.05
N SER A 547 23.51 -8.46 -5.34
CA SER A 547 24.39 -9.56 -5.77
C SER A 547 25.82 -9.39 -5.22
N GLY A 548 26.34 -10.40 -4.51
CA GLY A 548 27.64 -10.37 -3.85
C GLY A 548 27.67 -9.79 -2.43
N GLU A 549 26.52 -9.39 -1.87
CA GLU A 549 26.42 -8.80 -0.52
C GLU A 549 25.86 -9.77 0.55
N TRP A 550 25.61 -11.05 0.22
CA TRP A 550 24.98 -12.03 1.11
C TRP A 550 25.99 -12.95 1.84
N GLY A 551 27.29 -12.66 1.72
CA GLY A 551 28.36 -13.34 2.45
C GLY A 551 29.05 -14.47 1.67
N VAL A 552 30.01 -15.12 2.32
CA VAL A 552 30.98 -16.07 1.69
C VAL A 552 30.32 -17.30 1.04
N HIS A 553 29.07 -17.60 1.38
CA HIS A 553 28.30 -18.72 0.84
C HIS A 553 26.94 -18.26 0.26
N GLU A 554 26.95 -17.14 -0.47
CA GLU A 554 25.76 -16.56 -1.12
C GLU A 554 24.95 -17.59 -1.93
N ASP A 555 25.59 -18.45 -2.73
CA ASP A 555 24.90 -19.50 -3.51
C ASP A 555 24.17 -20.56 -2.65
N THR A 556 24.58 -20.73 -1.39
CA THR A 556 23.95 -21.65 -0.43
C THR A 556 22.79 -20.99 0.31
N VAL A 557 22.89 -19.68 0.55
CA VAL A 557 21.89 -18.88 1.28
C VAL A 557 20.80 -18.37 0.33
N LYS A 558 21.15 -17.94 -0.89
CA LYS A 558 20.28 -17.13 -1.77
C LYS A 558 20.02 -17.81 -3.10
N ARG A 559 18.76 -18.20 -3.31
CA ARG A 559 18.24 -18.77 -4.54
C ARG A 559 17.54 -17.70 -5.39
N VAL A 560 18.15 -17.34 -6.52
CA VAL A 560 17.57 -16.39 -7.48
C VAL A 560 16.58 -17.09 -8.40
N VAL A 561 15.37 -16.54 -8.53
CA VAL A 561 14.27 -17.07 -9.35
C VAL A 561 13.89 -16.04 -10.41
N GLN A 562 13.99 -16.42 -11.69
CA GLN A 562 13.91 -15.49 -12.83
C GLN A 562 12.63 -15.69 -13.65
N SER A 563 11.80 -14.65 -13.68
CA SER A 563 10.51 -14.65 -14.38
C SER A 563 10.60 -14.38 -15.89
N ARG A 564 11.75 -13.92 -16.41
CA ARG A 564 11.95 -13.60 -17.83
C ARG A 564 13.16 -14.27 -18.49
N ARG A 565 13.77 -15.29 -17.84
CA ARG A 565 14.84 -16.10 -18.43
C ARG A 565 14.55 -17.60 -18.32
N GLY A 566 15.08 -18.35 -19.28
CA GLY A 566 14.86 -19.80 -19.39
C GLY A 566 13.38 -20.10 -19.57
N GLU A 567 12.86 -21.02 -18.76
CA GLU A 567 11.43 -21.40 -18.76
C GLU A 567 10.50 -20.33 -18.16
N GLY A 568 11.04 -19.34 -17.44
CA GLY A 568 10.25 -18.30 -16.75
C GLY A 568 9.54 -18.82 -15.50
N LYS A 569 10.04 -18.50 -14.30
CA LYS A 569 9.46 -18.97 -13.02
C LYS A 569 9.38 -17.83 -12.00
N TYR A 570 8.43 -17.91 -11.09
CA TYR A 570 8.29 -17.02 -9.95
C TYR A 570 8.57 -17.77 -8.63
N VAL A 571 8.64 -17.02 -7.52
CA VAL A 571 9.00 -17.58 -6.21
C VAL A 571 8.03 -18.67 -5.74
N GLN A 572 6.74 -18.60 -6.09
CA GLN A 572 5.77 -19.61 -5.66
C GLN A 572 5.87 -20.95 -6.42
N GLU A 573 6.55 -21.02 -7.57
CA GLU A 573 6.94 -22.29 -8.16
C GLU A 573 8.17 -22.87 -7.43
N GLU A 574 9.16 -22.04 -7.09
CA GLU A 574 10.34 -22.51 -6.33
C GLU A 574 9.97 -22.94 -4.90
N VAL A 575 8.98 -22.31 -4.25
CA VAL A 575 8.41 -22.80 -2.97
C VAL A 575 7.87 -24.23 -3.10
N ARG A 576 7.23 -24.59 -4.22
CA ARG A 576 6.76 -25.97 -4.47
C ARG A 576 7.91 -26.92 -4.81
N ASN A 577 8.91 -26.46 -5.56
CA ASN A 577 10.12 -27.24 -5.85
C ASN A 577 10.91 -27.57 -4.56
N GLN A 578 11.00 -26.61 -3.64
CA GLN A 578 11.72 -26.71 -2.37
C GLN A 578 10.83 -27.20 -1.22
N ALA A 579 9.78 -27.98 -1.50
CA ALA A 579 8.76 -28.38 -0.53
C ALA A 579 9.32 -29.04 0.75
N ASP A 580 10.36 -29.86 0.63
CA ASP A 580 11.03 -30.49 1.79
C ASP A 580 11.74 -29.47 2.69
N LEU A 581 12.40 -28.46 2.10
CA LEU A 581 13.02 -27.37 2.85
C LEU A 581 11.95 -26.49 3.51
N VAL A 582 10.92 -26.09 2.76
CA VAL A 582 9.81 -25.26 3.27
C VAL A 582 9.13 -25.95 4.45
N TRP A 583 8.86 -27.25 4.34
CA TRP A 583 8.28 -28.06 5.42
C TRP A 583 9.24 -28.21 6.61
N PHE A 584 10.53 -28.51 6.38
CA PHE A 584 11.54 -28.57 7.43
C PHE A 584 11.61 -27.25 8.25
N VAL A 585 11.56 -26.10 7.57
CA VAL A 585 11.52 -24.79 8.24
C VAL A 585 10.23 -24.65 9.06
N ILE A 586 9.04 -24.70 8.45
CA ILE A 586 7.81 -24.36 9.18
C ILE A 586 7.39 -25.40 10.23
N ASN A 587 7.80 -26.66 10.09
CA ASN A 587 7.50 -27.72 11.05
C ASN A 587 8.46 -27.73 12.26
N SER A 588 9.54 -26.96 12.22
CA SER A 588 10.43 -26.76 13.38
C SER A 588 9.78 -25.87 14.46
N LEU A 589 10.07 -26.15 15.73
CA LEU A 589 9.46 -25.45 16.88
C LEU A 589 9.76 -23.94 16.91
N ASP A 590 10.95 -23.55 16.45
CA ASP A 590 11.49 -22.20 16.35
C ASP A 590 11.55 -21.70 14.88
N GLY A 591 10.89 -22.42 13.97
CA GLY A 591 10.86 -22.12 12.54
C GLY A 591 10.09 -20.85 12.20
N ARG A 592 10.65 -20.03 11.30
CA ARG A 592 10.03 -18.79 10.80
C ARG A 592 10.03 -18.72 9.28
N VAL A 593 8.91 -18.33 8.68
CA VAL A 593 8.77 -18.01 7.25
C VAL A 593 8.34 -16.54 7.11
N PHE A 594 9.10 -15.77 6.33
CA PHE A 594 8.83 -14.36 6.06
C PHE A 594 8.66 -14.15 4.56
N VAL A 595 7.64 -13.37 4.15
CA VAL A 595 7.32 -13.04 2.75
C VAL A 595 7.24 -11.52 2.60
N CYS A 596 7.98 -10.95 1.65
CA CYS A 596 8.02 -9.50 1.40
C CYS A 596 7.95 -9.14 -0.09
N GLY A 597 7.19 -8.10 -0.43
CA GLY A 597 7.00 -7.63 -1.81
C GLY A 597 5.54 -7.28 -2.12
N SER A 598 5.12 -7.45 -3.38
CA SER A 598 3.75 -7.11 -3.77
C SER A 598 2.73 -8.13 -3.26
N SER A 599 1.62 -7.63 -2.70
CA SER A 599 0.55 -8.46 -2.13
C SER A 599 -0.15 -9.28 -3.22
N LYS A 600 -0.54 -8.62 -4.31
CA LYS A 600 -1.31 -9.21 -5.40
C LYS A 600 -0.39 -10.06 -6.30
N GLY A 601 -0.83 -11.26 -6.65
CA GLY A 601 -0.10 -12.23 -7.45
C GLY A 601 1.05 -12.92 -6.70
N MET A 602 2.00 -12.16 -6.14
CA MET A 602 3.15 -12.74 -5.43
C MET A 602 2.77 -13.23 -4.04
N GLY A 603 2.25 -12.36 -3.16
CA GLY A 603 1.79 -12.77 -1.82
C GLY A 603 0.71 -13.84 -1.87
N GLU A 604 -0.34 -13.61 -2.67
CA GLU A 604 -1.42 -14.58 -2.94
C GLU A 604 -0.89 -15.93 -3.48
N GLY A 605 0.03 -15.89 -4.45
CA GLY A 605 0.61 -17.08 -5.07
C GLY A 605 1.50 -17.87 -4.12
N VAL A 606 2.29 -17.18 -3.29
CA VAL A 606 3.14 -17.79 -2.25
C VAL A 606 2.28 -18.42 -1.16
N GLU A 607 1.24 -17.75 -0.66
CA GLU A 607 0.34 -18.35 0.34
C GLU A 607 -0.34 -19.62 -0.21
N ALA A 608 -0.79 -19.62 -1.48
CA ALA A 608 -1.30 -20.81 -2.13
C ALA A 608 -0.24 -21.94 -2.23
N ALA A 609 1.00 -21.62 -2.59
CA ALA A 609 2.10 -22.60 -2.66
C ALA A 609 2.48 -23.16 -1.28
N LEU A 610 2.47 -22.34 -0.23
CA LEU A 610 2.71 -22.77 1.15
C LEU A 610 1.61 -23.75 1.62
N VAL A 611 0.35 -23.49 1.30
CA VAL A 611 -0.76 -24.44 1.53
C VAL A 611 -0.56 -25.75 0.76
N ASP A 612 -0.17 -25.68 -0.52
CA ASP A 612 0.10 -26.87 -1.33
C ASP A 612 1.25 -27.72 -0.76
N VAL A 613 2.31 -27.10 -0.23
CA VAL A 613 3.41 -27.79 0.48
C VAL A 613 2.92 -28.47 1.76
N ALA A 614 2.09 -27.80 2.57
CA ALA A 614 1.57 -28.37 3.81
C ALA A 614 0.64 -29.58 3.55
N VAL A 615 -0.12 -29.58 2.44
CA VAL A 615 -0.84 -30.77 1.97
C VAL A 615 0.14 -31.89 1.57
N ALA A 616 1.14 -31.57 0.74
CA ALA A 616 2.06 -32.56 0.16
C ALA A 616 3.06 -33.18 1.16
N LYS A 617 3.41 -32.47 2.25
CA LYS A 617 4.44 -32.89 3.22
C LYS A 617 3.91 -33.10 4.65
N GLY A 618 2.81 -32.45 5.03
CA GLY A 618 2.22 -32.56 6.36
C GLY A 618 1.16 -33.66 6.52
N ASN A 619 0.78 -34.35 5.44
CA ASN A 619 -0.36 -35.28 5.42
C ASN A 619 -1.67 -34.61 5.89
N LEU A 620 -1.86 -33.35 5.50
CA LEU A 620 -3.03 -32.54 5.81
C LEU A 620 -3.96 -32.46 4.59
N ASN A 621 -5.27 -32.39 4.79
CA ASN A 621 -6.20 -31.98 3.75
C ASN A 621 -6.10 -30.44 3.50
N ARG A 622 -6.71 -29.93 2.43
CA ARG A 622 -6.52 -28.51 2.04
C ARG A 622 -7.09 -27.50 3.04
N GLU A 623 -8.12 -27.84 3.80
CA GLU A 623 -8.66 -26.95 4.83
C GLU A 623 -7.84 -27.03 6.13
N GLU A 624 -7.38 -28.23 6.51
CA GLU A 624 -6.39 -28.42 7.59
C GLU A 624 -5.09 -27.65 7.30
N ALA A 625 -4.60 -27.67 6.06
CA ALA A 625 -3.41 -26.92 5.64
C ALA A 625 -3.60 -25.39 5.75
N LYS A 626 -4.79 -24.85 5.43
CA LYS A 626 -5.10 -23.43 5.69
C LYS A 626 -5.13 -23.12 7.18
N LEU A 627 -5.78 -23.97 7.99
CA LEU A 627 -5.85 -23.79 9.44
C LEU A 627 -4.47 -23.88 10.10
N PHE A 628 -3.60 -24.76 9.61
CA PHE A 628 -2.18 -24.82 9.99
C PHE A 628 -1.49 -23.49 9.71
N TRP A 629 -1.58 -22.96 8.48
CA TRP A 629 -0.94 -21.68 8.15
C TRP A 629 -1.56 -20.47 8.87
N GLN A 630 -2.86 -20.50 9.19
CA GLN A 630 -3.46 -19.50 10.06
C GLN A 630 -2.90 -19.57 11.48
N GLY A 631 -2.81 -20.77 12.08
CA GLY A 631 -2.14 -20.95 13.38
C GLY A 631 -0.66 -20.52 13.36
N LYS A 632 0.03 -20.69 12.22
CA LYS A 632 1.40 -20.15 12.03
C LYS A 632 1.41 -18.63 11.91
N LYS A 633 0.40 -17.98 11.31
CA LYS A 633 0.24 -16.51 11.34
C LYS A 633 -0.02 -16.00 12.76
N ASP A 634 -0.93 -16.64 13.48
CA ASP A 634 -1.33 -16.25 14.84
C ASP A 634 -0.19 -16.43 15.86
N ALA A 635 0.66 -17.45 15.67
CA ALA A 635 1.91 -17.65 16.43
C ALA A 635 3.11 -16.83 15.90
N GLY A 636 2.91 -15.94 14.90
CA GLY A 636 3.96 -15.17 14.23
C GLY A 636 4.98 -15.99 13.44
N GLN A 637 4.85 -17.31 13.37
CA GLN A 637 5.77 -18.21 12.66
C GLN A 637 5.68 -18.08 11.13
N TYR A 638 4.57 -17.55 10.61
CA TYR A 638 4.44 -17.07 9.24
C TYR A 638 4.08 -15.59 9.22
N ILE A 639 4.91 -14.77 8.59
CA ILE A 639 4.73 -13.33 8.41
C ILE A 639 4.75 -12.97 6.93
N ALA A 640 3.82 -12.12 6.51
CA ALA A 640 3.83 -11.47 5.22
C ALA A 640 3.79 -9.94 5.42
N GLU A 641 4.90 -9.24 5.14
CA GLU A 641 4.91 -7.78 4.96
C GLU A 641 4.80 -7.52 3.45
N THR A 642 3.57 -7.48 2.93
CA THR A 642 3.31 -7.20 1.52
C THR A 642 2.56 -5.89 1.33
N TRP A 643 2.82 -5.22 0.20
CA TRP A 643 2.30 -3.90 -0.16
C TRP A 643 1.56 -3.85 -1.50
#